data_AF-B9I8K1-F1
#
_entry.id   AF-B9I8K1-F1
#
_cell.length_a   1.000
_cell.length_b   1.000
_cell.length_c   1.000
_cell.angle_alpha   90.00
_cell.angle_beta   90.00
_cell.angle_gamma   90.00
#
_symmetry.space_group_name_H-M   'P 1'
#
loop_
_entity.id
_entity.type
_entity.pdbx_description
1 polymer ?
#
loop_
_entity_poly.entity_id
_entity_poly.type
_entity_poly.pdbx_seq_one_letter_code
_entity_poly.pdbx_strand_id
1 'polypeptide(L)'
;MAMVGHVPVAKTQQASPLRLVEFRMPGKMASGREVVEETVARVIEVIEEKIFVAVGKSVKECKSMLFWALQKSGGKRICIIHVHQPAQMIPFMGTKFPASKLKEQEVRAYWEIERQEMLKMLGEYLFLCRKMGVRAEKLYVEMESIEKGILELISQHGIRKLVMGAAADKRYSKNMMDIKSKKAVSVCLQAPASCHIWFICKGHLIQTRKGALDGTDTDVRPSSQQKSPNTEAGQSNIMRSQSILFGQHHHVKLTNPAQDLFRKVRSLNVNGPGGRLTTPTSPDGGPSTPSRSDADGSSDQYDALSRSTSQNSVLSSRSSSGMANVALIPLLGIEGSEIGSELSTVPHQKDGSIEDPLYDQLEQAMAEAENSRFEASEEAVRCAKEERDVVEAIRKAKASESLYTEESKRRTVVEEELAKEKEELEKINKELEKINKEQDEVMGELCIAQDHKSLLEKQIEESDEMVKELEQKIISAVGLLQNYKKERDHLHKGRDYALKEAEELRRNQTEASSTHMPRFFSDFSFSEIEEATHHFDPSRKIGEGGYGNIYKGVLRQTQVAVKMLDSNSMQGPAEFQQEVNVLSKMRHPNLITLVGACPEAWTLIYEYLPNGSLEDRLSCKDNSPPLSWQTRIRIATELCSVLIFLHSSKPHSIVHGDLKPANILLDENFVTKLSDFGICRLLDHKEGSSNNTTICRTDPKGTFVYMDPEFVSTGELSPKSDVYSFGIILLRLLTARQALGITKEVRYALDKGTLKTLLDPLAGDWPFVQAEMLAHMALRCCEMNRKNRPDLASEVWRVLEPMKASCGTSSFSQLGSEEHFQPPSYFTCPIFQEVMRDPHVAADGFTYEAEALKGWLDSGHDTSPMTNFKLAHCDLIPNRALRSAIQGQL
;
A
#
# COMPACT_ATOMS: atom_id res chain seq x y z
N MET A 1 -61.72 7.95 15.58
CA MET A 1 -60.60 8.67 16.24
C MET A 1 -59.89 7.66 17.14
N ALA A 2 -58.59 7.37 17.02
CA ALA A 2 -57.68 7.50 15.87
C ALA A 2 -57.06 6.10 15.61
N MET A 3 -56.63 5.80 14.39
CA MET A 3 -56.51 4.40 13.94
C MET A 3 -55.07 3.86 13.78
N VAL A 4 -54.86 2.69 14.39
CA VAL A 4 -54.32 1.43 13.80
C VAL A 4 -52.97 1.44 13.06
N GLY A 5 -52.07 0.53 13.48
CA GLY A 5 -50.91 0.06 12.70
C GLY A 5 -50.11 -1.01 13.44
N HIS A 6 -50.30 -2.30 13.13
CA HIS A 6 -49.67 -3.45 13.81
C HIS A 6 -48.68 -4.19 12.89
N VAL A 7 -47.55 -4.66 13.45
CA VAL A 7 -46.82 -5.86 12.99
C VAL A 7 -46.32 -6.63 14.23
N PRO A 8 -46.52 -7.97 14.36
CA PRO A 8 -46.19 -8.74 15.57
C PRO A 8 -44.96 -9.66 15.44
N VAL A 9 -44.57 -10.32 16.55
CA VAL A 9 -43.47 -11.29 16.67
C VAL A 9 -44.01 -12.70 16.99
N ALA A 10 -43.46 -13.74 16.34
CA ALA A 10 -43.52 -15.15 16.74
C ALA A 10 -42.19 -15.82 16.32
N LYS A 11 -41.40 -16.48 17.17
CA LYS A 11 -41.59 -17.66 18.07
C LYS A 11 -41.40 -19.02 17.37
N THR A 12 -40.55 -19.84 17.99
CA THR A 12 -40.02 -21.14 17.56
C THR A 12 -40.82 -22.34 18.10
N GLN A 13 -40.74 -23.48 17.39
CA GLN A 13 -40.92 -24.83 17.98
C GLN A 13 -40.21 -25.93 17.16
N GLN A 14 -40.27 -27.19 17.62
CA GLN A 14 -39.23 -28.22 17.42
C GLN A 14 -39.55 -29.30 16.34
N ALA A 15 -38.52 -30.08 15.97
CA ALA A 15 -38.62 -31.35 15.23
C ALA A 15 -39.20 -32.49 16.14
N SER A 16 -39.45 -33.75 15.73
CA SER A 16 -38.90 -34.66 14.69
C SER A 16 -39.90 -35.85 14.49
N PRO A 17 -39.54 -37.08 14.05
CA PRO A 17 -38.70 -37.57 12.92
C PRO A 17 -39.41 -38.63 12.03
N LEU A 18 -38.83 -39.07 10.90
CA LEU A 18 -39.12 -40.38 10.26
C LEU A 18 -37.88 -41.02 9.60
N ARG A 19 -37.96 -42.32 9.26
CA ARG A 19 -36.83 -43.21 8.93
C ARG A 19 -36.72 -43.61 7.44
N LEU A 20 -35.47 -43.58 6.96
CA LEU A 20 -34.74 -44.64 6.23
C LEU A 20 -35.50 -45.63 5.31
N VAL A 21 -35.15 -45.60 4.01
CA VAL A 21 -34.99 -46.81 3.16
C VAL A 21 -33.76 -46.60 2.26
N GLU A 22 -32.85 -47.58 2.19
CA GLU A 22 -31.73 -47.60 1.24
C GLU A 22 -32.14 -48.20 -0.12
N PHE A 23 -31.47 -47.82 -1.21
CA PHE A 23 -31.50 -48.63 -2.45
C PHE A 23 -30.10 -48.92 -3.00
N ARG A 24 -29.99 -50.06 -3.67
CA ARG A 24 -28.79 -50.91 -3.69
C ARG A 24 -28.08 -50.89 -5.03
N MET A 25 -26.81 -50.49 -5.05
CA MET A 25 -25.91 -50.64 -6.20
C MET A 25 -25.53 -52.12 -6.46
N PRO A 26 -25.48 -52.55 -7.73
CA PRO A 26 -24.70 -53.71 -8.17
C PRO A 26 -23.44 -53.28 -8.94
N GLY A 27 -22.31 -53.93 -8.67
CA GLY A 27 -21.17 -53.98 -9.61
C GLY A 27 -21.39 -55.11 -10.65
N LYS A 28 -20.36 -55.61 -11.35
CA LYS A 28 -18.90 -55.45 -11.21
C LYS A 28 -18.22 -56.13 -12.42
N MET A 29 -16.97 -55.74 -12.75
CA MET A 29 -16.04 -56.45 -13.68
C MET A 29 -16.40 -56.44 -15.20
N ALA A 30 -15.46 -56.57 -16.16
CA ALA A 30 -14.00 -56.30 -16.17
C ALA A 30 -13.43 -56.38 -17.62
N SER A 31 -12.20 -55.89 -17.80
CA SER A 31 -11.22 -56.30 -18.83
C SER A 31 -11.49 -56.01 -20.32
N GLY A 32 -10.79 -55.01 -20.85
CA GLY A 32 -10.49 -54.81 -22.27
C GLY A 32 -9.13 -54.11 -22.40
N ARG A 33 -8.40 -54.29 -23.53
CA ARG A 33 -7.02 -53.80 -23.70
C ARG A 33 -6.84 -52.83 -24.87
N GLU A 34 -5.79 -52.04 -24.74
CA GLU A 34 -4.89 -51.53 -25.80
C GLU A 34 -5.46 -50.61 -26.90
N VAL A 35 -5.05 -49.33 -26.80
CA VAL A 35 -4.46 -48.49 -27.88
C VAL A 35 -5.21 -48.35 -29.22
N VAL A 36 -5.70 -47.12 -29.48
CA VAL A 36 -5.25 -46.33 -30.64
C VAL A 36 -4.93 -44.90 -30.17
N GLU A 37 -3.88 -44.36 -30.78
CA GLU A 37 -3.31 -43.01 -30.63
C GLU A 37 -4.06 -42.02 -31.54
N GLU A 38 -4.67 -40.95 -31.01
CA GLU A 38 -5.31 -39.93 -31.87
C GLU A 38 -5.09 -38.47 -31.43
N THR A 39 -4.33 -37.76 -32.28
CA THR A 39 -4.38 -36.32 -32.58
C THR A 39 -4.26 -35.31 -31.43
N VAL A 40 -3.00 -35.03 -31.06
CA VAL A 40 -2.62 -33.75 -30.41
C VAL A 40 -2.70 -32.60 -31.43
N ALA A 41 -3.85 -31.94 -31.53
CA ALA A 41 -4.01 -30.70 -32.29
C ALA A 41 -5.11 -29.80 -31.73
N ARG A 42 -4.89 -28.47 -31.76
CA ARG A 42 -5.86 -27.37 -31.48
C ARG A 42 -6.20 -27.01 -30.02
N VAL A 43 -5.20 -26.84 -29.14
CA VAL A 43 -5.28 -25.80 -28.09
C VAL A 43 -3.98 -24.99 -28.05
N ILE A 44 -3.83 -24.04 -28.97
CA ILE A 44 -2.79 -23.00 -28.91
C ILE A 44 -3.44 -21.66 -29.28
N GLU A 45 -3.89 -20.92 -28.26
CA GLU A 45 -4.10 -19.48 -28.42
C GLU A 45 -2.76 -18.79 -28.72
N VAL A 46 -2.78 -17.78 -29.60
CA VAL A 46 -1.59 -16.99 -29.92
C VAL A 46 -1.36 -15.95 -28.81
N ILE A 47 -0.77 -16.41 -27.70
CA ILE A 47 -0.36 -15.54 -26.59
C ILE A 47 0.64 -14.49 -27.11
N GLU A 48 0.24 -13.22 -27.15
CA GLU A 48 1.16 -12.10 -27.37
C GLU A 48 2.24 -12.10 -26.29
N GLU A 49 3.47 -12.49 -26.65
CA GLU A 49 4.59 -12.59 -25.71
C GLU A 49 4.96 -11.24 -25.08
N LYS A 50 4.40 -10.95 -23.90
CA LYS A 50 4.68 -9.77 -23.09
C LYS A 50 6.11 -9.83 -22.53
N ILE A 51 6.89 -8.76 -22.72
CA ILE A 51 8.28 -8.67 -22.22
C ILE A 51 8.32 -7.81 -20.96
N PHE A 52 8.87 -8.36 -19.88
CA PHE A 52 8.98 -7.68 -18.59
C PHE A 52 10.39 -7.08 -18.44
N VAL A 53 10.50 -5.87 -17.87
CA VAL A 53 11.76 -5.12 -17.76
C VAL A 53 11.94 -4.66 -16.32
N ALA A 54 12.92 -5.21 -15.61
CA ALA A 54 13.18 -4.89 -14.20
C ALA A 54 14.00 -3.59 -14.07
N VAL A 55 13.40 -2.54 -13.50
CA VAL A 55 13.98 -1.20 -13.40
C VAL A 55 14.39 -0.81 -11.97
N GLY A 56 15.48 -0.05 -11.85
CA GLY A 56 15.93 0.54 -10.59
C GLY A 56 15.41 1.96 -10.34
N LYS A 57 15.70 2.51 -9.15
CA LYS A 57 15.32 3.88 -8.72
C LYS A 57 15.90 5.02 -9.60
N SER A 58 16.77 4.73 -10.57
CA SER A 58 17.45 5.72 -11.43
C SER A 58 17.09 5.54 -12.91
N VAL A 59 16.20 6.42 -13.41
CA VAL A 59 15.74 6.43 -14.82
C VAL A 59 16.89 6.65 -15.79
N LYS A 60 17.87 7.47 -15.43
CA LYS A 60 19.06 7.77 -16.27
C LYS A 60 19.92 6.52 -16.50
N GLU A 61 20.12 5.70 -15.49
CA GLU A 61 20.90 4.46 -15.57
C GLU A 61 20.16 3.37 -16.37
N CYS A 62 18.86 3.20 -16.10
CA CYS A 62 18.07 2.14 -16.74
C CYS A 62 17.70 2.45 -18.20
N LYS A 63 17.81 3.71 -18.65
CA LYS A 63 17.40 4.17 -19.99
C LYS A 63 17.97 3.31 -21.13
N SER A 64 19.26 2.97 -21.09
CA SER A 64 19.90 2.19 -22.16
C SER A 64 19.46 0.71 -22.19
N MET A 65 19.05 0.16 -21.04
CA MET A 65 18.47 -1.18 -20.94
C MET A 65 17.02 -1.19 -21.45
N LEU A 66 16.22 -0.18 -21.07
CA LEU A 66 14.86 -0.02 -21.57
C LEU A 66 14.84 0.19 -23.09
N PHE A 67 15.77 0.98 -23.64
CA PHE A 67 15.89 1.17 -25.08
C PHE A 67 16.26 -0.13 -25.82
N TRP A 68 17.16 -0.95 -25.26
CA TRP A 68 17.46 -2.29 -25.81
C TRP A 68 16.23 -3.20 -25.79
N ALA A 69 15.45 -3.19 -24.70
CA ALA A 69 14.22 -3.98 -24.58
C ALA A 69 13.15 -3.51 -25.60
N LEU A 70 13.00 -2.21 -25.80
CA LEU A 70 12.10 -1.62 -26.82
C LEU A 70 12.51 -2.01 -28.24
N GLN A 71 13.82 -1.98 -28.57
CA GLN A 71 14.32 -2.45 -29.86
C GLN A 71 14.13 -3.96 -30.07
N LYS A 72 14.16 -4.75 -29.00
CA LYS A 72 13.99 -6.21 -29.05
C LYS A 72 12.55 -6.70 -28.89
N SER A 73 11.58 -5.84 -28.56
CA SER A 73 10.18 -6.26 -28.46
C SER A 73 9.51 -6.46 -29.81
N GLY A 74 9.97 -5.79 -30.88
CA GLY A 74 9.40 -5.94 -32.23
C GLY A 74 7.90 -5.62 -32.30
N GLY A 75 7.43 -4.69 -31.45
CA GLY A 75 6.00 -4.33 -31.32
C GLY A 75 5.28 -5.00 -30.15
N LYS A 76 5.86 -6.02 -29.50
CA LYS A 76 5.25 -6.71 -28.35
C LYS A 76 5.04 -5.78 -27.15
N ARG A 77 3.96 -6.02 -26.40
CA ARG A 77 3.63 -5.33 -25.14
C ARG A 77 4.77 -5.44 -24.13
N ILE A 78 5.08 -4.34 -23.44
CA ILE A 78 6.10 -4.29 -22.39
C ILE A 78 5.46 -4.09 -21.02
N CYS A 79 6.03 -4.70 -19.99
CA CYS A 79 5.72 -4.39 -18.60
C CYS A 79 6.98 -3.90 -17.87
N ILE A 80 6.89 -2.72 -17.26
CA ILE A 80 7.92 -2.19 -16.38
C ILE A 80 7.71 -2.78 -14.98
N ILE A 81 8.66 -3.57 -14.48
CA ILE A 81 8.56 -4.16 -13.14
C ILE A 81 9.56 -3.50 -12.18
N HIS A 82 9.11 -3.20 -10.96
CA HIS A 82 9.94 -2.58 -9.94
C HIS A 82 9.70 -3.20 -8.56
N VAL A 83 10.77 -3.52 -7.84
CA VAL A 83 10.66 -3.86 -6.41
C VAL A 83 10.99 -2.61 -5.61
N HIS A 84 9.97 -2.08 -4.94
CA HIS A 84 10.15 -1.02 -3.99
C HIS A 84 10.70 -1.59 -2.69
N GLN A 85 11.85 -1.08 -2.25
CA GLN A 85 12.46 -1.41 -0.97
C GLN A 85 12.30 -0.19 -0.05
N PRO A 86 11.40 -0.24 0.95
CA PRO A 86 11.17 0.86 1.89
C PRO A 86 12.43 1.20 2.68
N ALA A 87 12.65 2.48 3.01
CA ALA A 87 13.81 2.88 3.79
C ALA A 87 13.74 2.38 5.23
N GLN A 88 14.68 1.50 5.58
CA GLN A 88 14.96 1.08 6.96
C GLN A 88 15.65 2.19 7.80
N MET A 89 16.19 3.21 7.14
CA MET A 89 16.87 4.36 7.75
C MET A 89 16.25 5.67 7.23
N ILE A 90 15.28 6.19 7.98
CA ILE A 90 14.46 7.34 7.59
C ILE A 90 15.21 8.66 7.90
N PRO A 91 15.34 9.59 6.93
CA PRO A 91 15.96 10.89 7.14
C PRO A 91 15.01 11.86 7.85
N PHE A 92 15.40 12.37 9.02
CA PHE A 92 14.58 13.28 9.82
C PHE A 92 15.45 14.40 10.43
N MET A 93 14.98 15.65 10.34
CA MET A 93 15.65 16.89 10.80
C MET A 93 17.14 17.12 10.38
N GLY A 94 17.74 16.24 9.58
CA GLY A 94 19.14 16.35 9.09
C GLY A 94 19.97 15.09 9.38
N THR A 95 19.51 14.25 10.29
CA THR A 95 20.10 12.94 10.64
C THR A 95 19.27 11.79 10.05
N LYS A 96 19.70 10.53 10.25
CA LYS A 96 18.98 9.33 9.77
C LYS A 96 18.76 8.38 10.94
N PHE A 97 17.53 7.88 11.10
CA PHE A 97 17.13 7.04 12.20
C PHE A 97 16.60 5.68 11.71
N PRO A 98 16.85 4.57 12.42
CA PRO A 98 16.19 3.29 12.13
C PRO A 98 14.67 3.44 12.22
N ALA A 99 13.92 2.87 11.28
CA ALA A 99 12.46 2.93 11.29
C ALA A 99 11.86 2.37 12.59
N SER A 100 12.50 1.36 13.19
CA SER A 100 12.14 0.77 14.50
C SER A 100 12.33 1.68 15.72
N LYS A 101 12.89 2.89 15.55
CA LYS A 101 13.00 3.92 16.61
C LYS A 101 12.01 5.08 16.45
N LEU A 102 11.15 5.04 15.44
CA LEU A 102 10.21 6.11 15.11
C LEU A 102 8.77 5.67 15.41
N LYS A 103 7.84 6.62 15.57
CA LYS A 103 6.42 6.24 15.76
C LYS A 103 5.89 5.65 14.45
N GLU A 104 5.08 4.61 14.55
CA GLU A 104 4.59 3.87 13.38
C GLU A 104 3.84 4.76 12.37
N GLN A 105 3.14 5.79 12.84
CA GLN A 105 2.50 6.81 11.99
C GLN A 105 3.52 7.66 11.20
N GLU A 106 4.66 8.02 11.81
CA GLU A 106 5.75 8.78 11.16
C GLU A 106 6.45 7.91 10.10
N VAL A 107 6.66 6.62 10.40
CA VAL A 107 7.18 5.61 9.48
C VAL A 107 6.23 5.43 8.28
N ARG A 108 4.93 5.23 8.54
CA ARG A 108 3.91 5.09 7.49
C ARG A 108 3.81 6.33 6.61
N ALA A 109 3.85 7.54 7.20
CA ALA A 109 3.83 8.80 6.44
C ALA A 109 5.07 8.96 5.54
N TYR A 110 6.27 8.59 6.02
CA TYR A 110 7.48 8.65 5.21
C TYR A 110 7.49 7.61 4.07
N TRP A 111 7.08 6.37 4.34
CA TRP A 111 6.99 5.34 3.29
C TRP A 111 5.91 5.67 2.24
N GLU A 112 4.84 6.37 2.60
CA GLU A 112 3.87 6.91 1.61
C GLU A 112 4.52 7.96 0.69
N ILE A 113 5.39 8.83 1.21
CA ILE A 113 6.17 9.76 0.37
C ILE A 113 7.12 8.98 -0.58
N GLU A 114 7.86 7.98 -0.09
CA GLU A 114 8.69 7.14 -0.96
C GLU A 114 7.88 6.34 -2.00
N ARG A 115 6.64 5.95 -1.68
CA ARG A 115 5.69 5.30 -2.60
C ARG A 115 5.24 6.26 -3.70
N GLN A 116 4.92 7.51 -3.36
CA GLN A 116 4.56 8.55 -4.34
C GLN A 116 5.73 8.92 -5.26
N GLU A 117 6.95 9.05 -4.73
CA GLU A 117 8.16 9.22 -5.56
C GLU A 117 8.38 8.03 -6.51
N MET A 118 8.18 6.79 -6.03
CA MET A 118 8.27 5.58 -6.83
C MET A 118 7.21 5.54 -7.94
N LEU A 119 5.96 5.90 -7.65
CA LEU A 119 4.88 5.95 -8.65
C LEU A 119 5.13 7.02 -9.73
N LYS A 120 5.68 8.18 -9.35
CA LYS A 120 6.13 9.24 -10.28
C LYS A 120 7.27 8.75 -11.19
N MET A 121 8.27 8.10 -10.61
CA MET A 121 9.42 7.51 -11.31
C MET A 121 8.99 6.42 -12.31
N LEU A 122 8.01 5.57 -11.96
CA LEU A 122 7.40 4.62 -12.91
C LEU A 122 6.67 5.34 -14.06
N GLY A 123 6.04 6.49 -13.79
CA GLY A 123 5.43 7.35 -14.81
C GLY A 123 6.43 7.82 -15.86
N GLU A 124 7.67 8.16 -15.48
CA GLU A 124 8.72 8.55 -16.42
C GLU A 124 9.11 7.40 -17.37
N TYR A 125 9.20 6.16 -16.88
CA TYR A 125 9.45 5.00 -17.76
C TYR A 125 8.29 4.74 -18.73
N LEU A 126 7.04 4.85 -18.28
CA LEU A 126 5.87 4.69 -19.16
C LEU A 126 5.81 5.79 -20.23
N PHE A 127 6.20 7.02 -19.89
CA PHE A 127 6.34 8.12 -20.85
C PHE A 127 7.43 7.84 -21.90
N LEU A 128 8.58 7.29 -21.48
CA LEU A 128 9.65 6.87 -22.40
C LEU A 128 9.18 5.77 -23.36
N CYS A 129 8.44 4.77 -22.89
CA CYS A 129 7.84 3.73 -23.76
C CYS A 129 6.85 4.33 -24.76
N ARG A 130 5.93 5.19 -24.29
CA ARG A 130 4.94 5.87 -25.14
C ARG A 130 5.60 6.72 -26.23
N LYS A 131 6.68 7.45 -25.90
CA LYS A 131 7.45 8.24 -26.88
C LYS A 131 8.11 7.38 -27.97
N MET A 132 8.31 6.09 -27.71
CA MET A 132 8.86 5.11 -28.66
C MET A 132 7.76 4.26 -29.33
N GLY A 133 6.47 4.66 -29.22
CA GLY A 133 5.34 3.99 -29.87
C GLY A 133 4.86 2.69 -29.22
N VAL A 134 5.44 2.26 -28.09
CA VAL A 134 5.12 0.98 -27.45
C VAL A 134 4.14 1.17 -26.29
N ARG A 135 3.02 0.42 -26.32
CA ARG A 135 2.10 0.29 -25.18
C ARG A 135 2.81 -0.47 -24.06
N ALA A 136 2.97 0.20 -22.91
CA ALA A 136 3.62 -0.37 -21.74
C ALA A 136 2.73 -0.27 -20.49
N GLU A 137 2.83 -1.28 -19.65
CA GLU A 137 2.17 -1.40 -18.34
C GLU A 137 3.21 -1.27 -17.22
N LYS A 138 2.77 -1.11 -15.96
CA LYS A 138 3.63 -1.15 -14.77
C LYS A 138 3.13 -2.18 -13.76
N LEU A 139 4.06 -2.90 -13.13
CA LEU A 139 3.82 -3.73 -11.94
C LEU A 139 4.88 -3.39 -10.89
N TYR A 140 4.52 -3.49 -9.62
CA TYR A 140 5.48 -3.34 -8.52
C TYR A 140 5.09 -4.19 -7.32
N VAL A 141 6.06 -4.47 -6.47
CA VAL A 141 5.88 -5.11 -5.16
C VAL A 141 6.74 -4.39 -4.12
N GLU A 142 6.24 -4.28 -2.90
CA GLU A 142 6.98 -3.72 -1.76
C GLU A 142 7.63 -4.87 -0.99
N MET A 143 8.96 -4.92 -0.93
CA MET A 143 9.69 -6.02 -0.29
C MET A 143 11.09 -5.62 0.18
N GLU A 144 11.53 -6.17 1.32
CA GLU A 144 12.85 -5.90 1.91
C GLU A 144 14.04 -6.32 1.03
N SER A 145 13.85 -7.31 0.15
CA SER A 145 14.86 -7.84 -0.77
C SER A 145 14.37 -7.69 -2.21
N ILE A 146 15.19 -7.03 -3.03
CA ILE A 146 14.85 -6.75 -4.43
C ILE A 146 14.98 -8.01 -5.30
N GLU A 147 15.95 -8.86 -5.01
CA GLU A 147 16.05 -10.18 -5.65
C GLU A 147 14.88 -11.11 -5.30
N LYS A 148 14.41 -11.16 -4.02
CA LYS A 148 13.18 -11.89 -3.68
C LYS A 148 11.95 -11.30 -4.37
N GLY A 149 11.77 -9.99 -4.37
CA GLY A 149 10.60 -9.36 -5.01
C GLY A 149 10.55 -9.56 -6.53
N ILE A 150 11.70 -9.69 -7.21
CA ILE A 150 11.74 -10.06 -8.63
C ILE A 150 11.31 -11.52 -8.82
N LEU A 151 11.77 -12.44 -7.96
CA LEU A 151 11.37 -13.86 -8.01
C LEU A 151 9.87 -14.04 -7.74
N GLU A 152 9.34 -13.30 -6.76
CA GLU A 152 7.91 -13.28 -6.43
C GLU A 152 7.08 -12.81 -7.62
N LEU A 153 7.45 -11.68 -8.25
CA LEU A 153 6.78 -11.19 -9.46
C LEU A 153 6.87 -12.18 -10.63
N ILE A 154 7.99 -12.90 -10.80
CA ILE A 154 8.13 -13.94 -11.82
C ILE A 154 7.17 -15.10 -11.57
N SER A 155 7.05 -15.54 -10.31
CA SER A 155 6.18 -16.64 -9.90
C SER A 155 4.70 -16.26 -10.06
N GLN A 156 4.25 -15.20 -9.38
CA GLN A 156 2.86 -14.75 -9.35
C GLN A 156 2.29 -14.39 -10.74
N HIS A 157 3.11 -13.80 -11.62
CA HIS A 157 2.67 -13.31 -12.93
C HIS A 157 3.16 -14.18 -14.10
N GLY A 158 3.67 -15.39 -13.82
CA GLY A 158 4.11 -16.36 -14.85
C GLY A 158 5.13 -15.80 -15.85
N ILE A 159 6.09 -14.98 -15.40
CA ILE A 159 6.95 -14.20 -16.30
C ILE A 159 7.90 -15.12 -17.10
N ARG A 160 7.51 -15.43 -18.34
CA ARG A 160 8.34 -16.23 -19.27
C ARG A 160 9.51 -15.44 -19.88
N LYS A 161 9.46 -14.10 -19.92
CA LYS A 161 10.47 -13.25 -20.60
C LYS A 161 10.82 -11.99 -19.82
N LEU A 162 12.06 -11.91 -19.34
CA LEU A 162 12.57 -10.84 -18.47
C LEU A 162 13.87 -10.19 -18.98
N VAL A 163 13.94 -8.85 -18.95
CA VAL A 163 15.16 -8.06 -19.17
C VAL A 163 15.59 -7.39 -17.86
N MET A 164 16.86 -7.53 -17.47
CA MET A 164 17.38 -6.92 -16.23
C MET A 164 18.87 -6.52 -16.29
N GLY A 165 19.31 -5.71 -15.33
CA GLY A 165 20.67 -5.14 -15.29
C GLY A 165 21.75 -6.12 -14.79
N ALA A 166 22.78 -6.37 -15.62
CA ALA A 166 23.89 -7.28 -15.30
C ALA A 166 24.86 -6.75 -14.22
N ALA A 167 24.95 -5.43 -14.07
CA ALA A 167 25.77 -4.74 -13.07
C ALA A 167 25.09 -3.44 -12.60
N ALA A 168 25.49 -2.95 -11.43
CA ALA A 168 25.32 -1.55 -11.07
C ALA A 168 26.47 -0.74 -11.67
N ASP A 169 26.21 0.50 -12.09
CA ASP A 169 27.12 1.30 -12.93
C ASP A 169 28.55 1.45 -12.37
N LYS A 170 28.70 1.48 -11.04
CA LYS A 170 29.99 1.55 -10.33
C LYS A 170 30.85 0.27 -10.42
N ARG A 171 30.36 -0.83 -11.01
CA ARG A 171 31.11 -2.10 -11.21
C ARG A 171 31.14 -2.57 -12.67
N TYR A 172 30.72 -1.72 -13.61
CA TYR A 172 30.85 -2.01 -15.04
C TYR A 172 32.30 -1.89 -15.52
N SER A 173 32.71 -2.75 -16.43
CA SER A 173 33.90 -2.59 -17.27
C SER A 173 33.49 -2.78 -18.73
N LYS A 174 34.17 -2.11 -19.67
CA LYS A 174 33.87 -2.23 -21.11
C LYS A 174 33.96 -3.67 -21.63
N ASN A 175 34.81 -4.50 -21.00
CA ASN A 175 35.09 -5.88 -21.41
C ASN A 175 34.45 -6.89 -20.44
N MET A 176 33.27 -6.57 -19.89
CA MET A 176 32.55 -7.42 -18.93
C MET A 176 31.74 -8.51 -19.66
N MET A 177 32.07 -9.78 -19.43
CA MET A 177 31.33 -10.95 -19.96
C MET A 177 30.41 -11.60 -18.92
N ASP A 178 30.77 -11.55 -17.63
CA ASP A 178 29.98 -12.16 -16.54
C ASP A 178 29.09 -11.16 -15.80
N ILE A 179 27.99 -11.64 -15.21
CA ILE A 179 27.11 -10.86 -14.33
C ILE A 179 27.84 -10.45 -13.03
N LYS A 180 27.82 -9.15 -12.69
CA LYS A 180 28.49 -8.57 -11.51
C LYS A 180 27.55 -7.94 -10.48
N SER A 181 26.25 -7.92 -10.73
CA SER A 181 25.21 -7.58 -9.75
C SER A 181 24.83 -8.82 -8.94
N LYS A 182 25.03 -8.79 -7.61
CA LYS A 182 24.62 -9.90 -6.72
C LYS A 182 23.13 -10.25 -6.88
N LYS A 183 22.28 -9.25 -7.10
CA LYS A 183 20.84 -9.40 -7.32
C LYS A 183 20.54 -10.17 -8.61
N ALA A 184 21.26 -9.83 -9.68
CA ALA A 184 21.14 -10.50 -10.98
C ALA A 184 21.66 -11.93 -10.93
N VAL A 185 22.75 -12.21 -10.20
CA VAL A 185 23.20 -13.61 -9.95
C VAL A 185 22.13 -14.40 -9.20
N SER A 186 21.54 -13.84 -8.12
CA SER A 186 20.48 -14.52 -7.36
C SER A 186 19.27 -14.85 -8.24
N VAL A 187 18.76 -13.88 -9.02
CA VAL A 187 17.63 -14.12 -9.95
C VAL A 187 18.02 -15.10 -11.06
N CYS A 188 19.25 -15.02 -11.60
CA CYS A 188 19.74 -15.97 -12.60
C CYS A 188 19.77 -17.41 -12.09
N LEU A 189 20.06 -17.64 -10.80
CA LEU A 189 20.10 -18.96 -10.19
C LEU A 189 18.72 -19.46 -9.73
N GLN A 190 17.86 -18.56 -9.23
CA GLN A 190 16.64 -18.95 -8.49
C GLN A 190 15.33 -18.80 -9.27
N ALA A 191 15.30 -18.08 -10.40
CA ALA A 191 14.07 -17.96 -11.19
C ALA A 191 13.63 -19.33 -11.77
N PRO A 192 12.31 -19.57 -11.97
CA PRO A 192 11.78 -20.80 -12.56
C PRO A 192 12.44 -21.21 -13.88
N ALA A 193 12.52 -22.51 -14.16
CA ALA A 193 13.18 -23.05 -15.35
C ALA A 193 12.65 -22.47 -16.68
N SER A 194 11.34 -22.19 -16.74
CA SER A 194 10.63 -21.58 -17.87
C SER A 194 10.88 -20.09 -18.08
N CYS A 195 11.59 -19.40 -17.17
CA CYS A 195 11.89 -17.97 -17.28
C CYS A 195 13.14 -17.73 -18.13
N HIS A 196 12.96 -17.12 -19.31
CA HIS A 196 14.05 -16.66 -20.18
C HIS A 196 14.49 -15.24 -19.79
N ILE A 197 15.78 -15.05 -19.48
CA ILE A 197 16.30 -13.80 -18.90
C ILE A 197 17.48 -13.24 -19.69
N TRP A 198 17.40 -11.98 -20.09
CA TRP A 198 18.49 -11.21 -20.71
C TRP A 198 19.13 -10.24 -19.71
N PHE A 199 20.45 -10.34 -19.55
CA PHE A 199 21.24 -9.49 -18.65
C PHE A 199 21.98 -8.41 -19.45
N ILE A 200 21.54 -7.15 -19.30
CA ILE A 200 22.00 -6.00 -20.09
C ILE A 200 22.88 -5.09 -19.23
N CYS A 201 23.91 -4.48 -19.83
CA CYS A 201 24.59 -3.32 -19.23
C CYS A 201 24.96 -2.30 -20.30
N LYS A 202 24.62 -1.02 -20.06
CA LYS A 202 24.85 0.10 -21.00
C LYS A 202 24.42 -0.21 -22.45
N GLY A 203 23.26 -0.83 -22.62
CA GLY A 203 22.70 -1.21 -23.92
C GLY A 203 23.33 -2.45 -24.59
N HIS A 204 24.31 -3.09 -23.96
CA HIS A 204 24.96 -4.30 -24.47
C HIS A 204 24.43 -5.54 -23.73
N LEU A 205 24.16 -6.61 -24.47
CA LEU A 205 23.82 -7.91 -23.90
C LEU A 205 25.08 -8.57 -23.34
N ILE A 206 25.06 -8.90 -22.05
CA ILE A 206 26.19 -9.51 -21.35
C ILE A 206 26.03 -11.03 -21.31
N GLN A 207 24.88 -11.50 -20.79
CA GLN A 207 24.57 -12.92 -20.64
C GLN A 207 23.07 -13.15 -20.92
N THR A 208 22.73 -14.35 -21.38
CA THR A 208 21.33 -14.81 -21.50
C THR A 208 21.18 -16.12 -20.76
N ARG A 209 20.21 -16.21 -19.84
CA ARG A 209 19.69 -17.48 -19.35
C ARG A 209 18.55 -17.90 -20.27
N LYS A 210 18.71 -19.01 -20.99
CA LYS A 210 17.60 -19.61 -21.74
C LYS A 210 16.58 -20.19 -20.75
N GLY A 211 15.30 -20.00 -21.04
CA GLY A 211 14.24 -20.78 -20.40
C GLY A 211 14.19 -22.18 -21.02
N ALA A 212 13.84 -23.19 -20.22
CA ALA A 212 13.39 -24.48 -20.74
C ALA A 212 12.00 -24.30 -21.38
N LEU A 213 11.79 -24.95 -22.52
CA LEU A 213 10.48 -25.16 -23.13
C LEU A 213 10.05 -26.59 -22.78
N ASP A 214 8.76 -26.80 -22.56
CA ASP A 214 8.23 -28.12 -22.17
C ASP A 214 8.20 -29.09 -23.37
N GLY A 215 8.64 -30.33 -23.14
CA GLY A 215 8.76 -31.42 -24.13
C GLY A 215 10.09 -31.42 -24.91
N THR A 216 10.89 -32.49 -24.96
CA THR A 216 10.69 -33.90 -24.53
C THR A 216 12.01 -34.55 -24.05
N ASP A 217 11.89 -35.69 -23.35
CA ASP A 217 12.86 -36.76 -23.05
C ASP A 217 14.38 -36.49 -23.08
N THR A 218 15.03 -36.62 -21.91
CA THR A 218 15.73 -37.90 -21.59
C THR A 218 16.17 -38.01 -20.12
N ASP A 219 15.98 -39.22 -19.57
CA ASP A 219 16.50 -39.86 -18.36
C ASP A 219 16.87 -39.06 -17.08
N VAL A 220 16.20 -39.47 -16.00
CA VAL A 220 16.59 -39.23 -14.61
C VAL A 220 17.54 -40.33 -14.13
N ARG A 221 18.62 -39.96 -13.41
CA ARG A 221 19.26 -40.91 -12.46
C ARG A 221 19.71 -40.21 -11.17
N PRO A 222 19.09 -40.51 -10.01
CA PRO A 222 19.45 -39.86 -8.75
C PRO A 222 20.46 -40.69 -7.96
N SER A 223 21.60 -40.10 -7.61
CA SER A 223 22.49 -40.63 -6.56
C SER A 223 22.16 -39.95 -5.23
N SER A 224 21.52 -40.69 -4.34
CA SER A 224 21.17 -40.22 -3.01
C SER A 224 22.37 -40.25 -2.05
N GLN A 225 22.50 -39.22 -1.22
CA GLN A 225 22.95 -39.36 0.17
C GLN A 225 22.61 -38.10 0.98
N GLN A 226 21.51 -38.17 1.74
CA GLN A 226 21.35 -37.34 2.93
C GLN A 226 22.27 -37.87 4.03
N LYS A 227 22.90 -36.98 4.80
CA LYS A 227 23.09 -37.23 6.23
C LYS A 227 23.31 -35.94 7.03
N SER A 228 22.58 -35.85 8.13
CA SER A 228 22.68 -34.87 9.20
C SER A 228 22.02 -35.48 10.44
N PRO A 229 22.24 -34.95 11.65
CA PRO A 229 23.47 -34.36 12.18
C PRO A 229 23.88 -35.08 13.50
N ASN A 230 24.64 -34.40 14.37
CA ASN A 230 24.82 -34.65 15.82
C ASN A 230 25.73 -35.81 16.27
N THR A 231 26.35 -35.79 17.47
CA THR A 231 27.02 -34.73 18.28
C THR A 231 28.00 -35.44 19.26
N GLU A 232 28.91 -34.67 19.86
CA GLU A 232 29.65 -34.93 21.13
C GLU A 232 31.11 -35.40 21.05
N ALA A 233 31.79 -35.21 22.19
CA ALA A 233 33.23 -35.01 22.29
C ALA A 233 34.03 -36.29 22.57
N GLY A 234 35.28 -36.32 22.10
CA GLY A 234 36.27 -37.36 22.40
C GLY A 234 37.69 -36.82 22.25
N GLN A 235 38.54 -37.04 23.24
CA GLN A 235 39.85 -36.38 23.37
C GLN A 235 40.89 -36.89 22.36
N SER A 236 41.89 -36.04 22.09
CA SER A 236 43.12 -36.36 21.33
C SER A 236 43.94 -37.45 22.05
N ASN A 237 44.83 -38.25 21.44
CA ASN A 237 46.04 -37.82 20.72
C ASN A 237 46.90 -39.05 20.32
N ILE A 238 47.88 -38.88 19.42
CA ILE A 238 49.15 -39.68 19.29
C ILE A 238 48.95 -41.18 18.89
N MET A 239 49.55 -41.72 17.82
CA MET A 239 50.53 -41.27 16.80
C MET A 239 50.29 -42.11 15.51
N ARG A 240 51.11 -42.26 14.44
CA ARG A 240 52.51 -41.98 14.00
C ARG A 240 52.50 -42.05 12.43
N SER A 241 53.53 -41.81 11.60
CA SER A 241 54.97 -41.53 11.71
C SER A 241 55.43 -40.71 10.48
N GLN A 242 56.45 -39.85 10.66
CA GLN A 242 57.62 -39.63 9.76
C GLN A 242 57.43 -39.13 8.29
N SER A 243 58.30 -38.29 7.71
CA SER A 243 59.56 -37.68 8.21
C SER A 243 60.15 -36.58 7.28
N ILE A 244 60.96 -35.66 7.87
CA ILE A 244 62.20 -35.03 7.30
C ILE A 244 62.00 -33.97 6.16
N LEU A 245 62.63 -32.78 6.14
CA LEU A 245 63.56 -32.08 7.07
C LEU A 245 63.60 -30.53 6.85
N PHE A 246 63.85 -29.75 7.93
CA PHE A 246 64.55 -28.43 8.09
C PHE A 246 64.31 -27.23 7.11
N GLY A 247 64.46 -25.96 7.53
CA GLY A 247 64.84 -25.40 8.84
C GLY A 247 64.51 -23.88 8.94
N GLN A 248 64.09 -23.37 10.11
CA GLN A 248 64.90 -22.65 11.13
C GLN A 248 65.19 -21.15 10.78
N HIS A 249 65.01 -20.15 11.68
CA HIS A 249 64.41 -20.11 13.03
C HIS A 249 63.90 -18.68 13.41
N HIS A 250 62.66 -18.62 13.92
CA HIS A 250 62.21 -17.94 15.17
C HIS A 250 62.65 -16.49 15.53
N HIS A 251 61.67 -15.67 15.96
CA HIS A 251 61.38 -15.56 17.41
C HIS A 251 59.93 -15.10 17.74
N VAL A 252 59.60 -15.13 19.04
CA VAL A 252 58.24 -15.15 19.60
C VAL A 252 58.01 -14.06 20.65
N LYS A 253 56.82 -13.42 20.67
CA LYS A 253 56.01 -13.13 21.88
C LYS A 253 54.61 -12.55 21.57
N LEU A 254 53.67 -12.78 22.50
CA LEU A 254 52.33 -12.20 22.51
C LEU A 254 52.32 -10.84 23.24
N THR A 255 51.44 -9.92 22.83
CA THR A 255 50.75 -8.96 23.73
C THR A 255 49.50 -8.36 23.05
N ASN A 256 48.56 -7.90 23.87
CA ASN A 256 47.32 -7.17 23.56
C ASN A 256 47.01 -6.35 24.85
N PRO A 257 46.33 -5.17 24.85
CA PRO A 257 45.75 -4.38 23.75
C PRO A 257 46.12 -2.86 23.75
N ALA A 258 45.50 -2.12 22.82
CA ALA A 258 45.07 -0.70 22.89
C ALA A 258 46.06 0.50 22.73
N GLN A 259 45.53 1.50 22.00
CA GLN A 259 45.74 2.98 22.01
C GLN A 259 46.98 3.69 21.41
N ASP A 260 46.62 4.79 20.72
CA ASP A 260 47.22 6.14 20.62
C ASP A 260 48.52 6.52 19.84
N LEU A 261 48.25 7.15 18.67
CA LEU A 261 48.56 8.56 18.32
C LEU A 261 49.91 9.05 17.70
N PHE A 262 49.71 9.93 16.71
CA PHE A 262 50.44 11.16 16.33
C PHE A 262 51.64 11.20 15.34
N ARG A 263 51.52 12.18 14.40
CA ARG A 263 52.57 12.98 13.70
C ARG A 263 53.42 12.22 12.65
N LYS A 264 54.09 12.84 11.67
CA LYS A 264 54.24 14.23 11.14
C LYS A 264 54.53 14.08 9.60
N VAL A 265 54.57 15.05 8.67
CA VAL A 265 55.19 16.39 8.56
C VAL A 265 54.49 17.20 7.42
N ARG A 266 54.48 18.55 7.50
CA ARG A 266 54.27 19.48 6.36
C ARG A 266 55.62 20.06 5.91
N SER A 267 55.86 20.25 4.61
CA SER A 267 56.76 21.26 4.01
C SER A 267 56.65 21.23 2.47
N LEU A 268 56.90 22.30 1.70
CA LEU A 268 56.67 23.75 1.86
C LEU A 268 56.93 24.48 0.50
N ASN A 269 56.68 25.79 0.44
CA ASN A 269 57.06 26.76 -0.62
C ASN A 269 56.33 26.75 -1.99
N VAL A 270 56.29 27.85 -2.78
CA VAL A 270 55.99 29.30 -2.53
C VAL A 270 56.04 30.10 -3.87
N ASN A 271 55.35 31.26 -3.92
CA ASN A 271 55.35 32.36 -4.94
C ASN A 271 54.14 32.47 -5.92
N GLY A 272 53.74 33.73 -6.16
CA GLY A 272 52.94 34.24 -7.30
C GLY A 272 53.71 35.42 -7.93
N PRO A 273 53.08 36.54 -8.40
CA PRO A 273 51.64 36.84 -8.58
C PRO A 273 51.30 37.57 -9.93
N GLY A 274 50.02 37.94 -10.14
CA GLY A 274 49.64 39.13 -10.95
C GLY A 274 48.85 38.92 -12.26
N GLY A 275 47.85 39.78 -12.50
CA GLY A 275 47.02 39.86 -13.73
C GLY A 275 45.68 40.59 -13.49
N ARG A 276 45.24 41.48 -14.40
CA ARG A 276 44.06 42.38 -14.23
C ARG A 276 43.49 42.83 -15.60
N LEU A 277 42.29 43.46 -15.61
CA LEU A 277 41.53 44.03 -16.76
C LEU A 277 40.81 43.01 -17.66
N THR A 278 39.78 43.34 -18.47
CA THR A 278 38.43 43.96 -18.22
C THR A 278 37.52 43.79 -19.46
N THR A 279 36.21 43.99 -19.31
CA THR A 279 35.12 44.19 -20.32
C THR A 279 35.49 45.02 -21.56
N PRO A 280 34.90 44.81 -22.78
CA PRO A 280 33.49 45.15 -23.15
C PRO A 280 32.72 44.01 -23.89
N THR A 281 31.37 43.87 -23.89
CA THR A 281 30.21 44.69 -24.38
C THR A 281 29.70 44.25 -25.78
N SER A 282 28.38 44.36 -26.00
CA SER A 282 27.57 43.86 -27.13
C SER A 282 27.84 44.49 -28.51
N PRO A 283 27.13 44.00 -29.55
CA PRO A 283 26.22 44.90 -30.26
C PRO A 283 24.78 44.35 -30.41
N ASP A 284 23.86 45.20 -30.86
CA ASP A 284 22.45 44.92 -31.18
C ASP A 284 22.03 45.79 -32.40
N GLY A 285 21.01 45.39 -33.17
CA GLY A 285 20.48 46.17 -34.30
C GLY A 285 19.90 45.39 -35.50
N GLY A 286 18.73 45.83 -35.99
CA GLY A 286 18.15 45.47 -37.31
C GLY A 286 18.47 46.52 -38.40
N PRO A 287 17.62 46.78 -39.43
CA PRO A 287 16.24 46.29 -39.63
C PRO A 287 15.83 45.91 -41.11
N SER A 288 14.53 45.62 -41.30
CA SER A 288 13.67 45.86 -42.50
C SER A 288 13.88 45.15 -43.87
N THR A 289 12.85 44.37 -44.27
CA THR A 289 12.03 44.39 -45.53
C THR A 289 12.66 44.60 -46.94
N PRO A 290 12.12 43.95 -48.01
CA PRO A 290 10.83 44.36 -48.62
C PRO A 290 9.92 43.21 -49.13
N SER A 291 8.78 43.57 -49.75
CA SER A 291 7.67 42.70 -50.16
C SER A 291 7.08 43.05 -51.54
N ARG A 292 6.37 42.09 -52.17
CA ARG A 292 5.33 42.17 -53.23
C ARG A 292 4.51 40.87 -53.15
N SER A 293 3.17 40.83 -53.05
CA SER A 293 2.10 41.31 -53.96
C SER A 293 1.96 40.40 -55.22
N ASP A 294 0.77 39.99 -55.69
CA ASP A 294 -0.62 40.48 -55.52
C ASP A 294 -1.71 39.35 -55.54
N ALA A 295 -2.91 39.67 -55.02
CA ALA A 295 -4.30 39.49 -55.57
C ALA A 295 -4.80 38.21 -56.31
N ASP A 296 -6.10 37.90 -56.44
CA ASP A 296 -7.37 38.19 -55.70
C ASP A 296 -8.54 37.38 -56.35
N GLY A 297 -9.71 37.27 -55.70
CA GLY A 297 -10.98 36.71 -56.23
C GLY A 297 -11.28 35.24 -55.81
N SER A 298 -12.47 34.77 -55.37
CA SER A 298 -13.87 35.24 -55.20
C SER A 298 -14.89 34.49 -56.08
N SER A 299 -15.79 33.69 -55.46
CA SER A 299 -17.20 33.47 -55.86
C SER A 299 -17.91 32.38 -55.01
N ASP A 300 -18.99 32.80 -54.36
CA ASP A 300 -20.36 32.22 -54.27
C ASP A 300 -20.76 31.01 -55.19
N GLN A 301 -21.79 30.16 -54.94
CA GLN A 301 -22.78 30.03 -53.84
C GLN A 301 -23.54 28.66 -53.81
N TYR A 302 -24.62 28.58 -52.99
CA TYR A 302 -25.49 27.48 -52.55
C TYR A 302 -26.31 26.63 -53.58
N ASP A 303 -26.97 25.59 -53.02
CA ASP A 303 -28.26 24.96 -53.41
C ASP A 303 -28.36 24.04 -54.65
N ALA A 304 -29.36 23.15 -54.80
CA ALA A 304 -30.12 22.33 -53.81
C ALA A 304 -31.00 21.26 -54.51
N LEU A 305 -31.32 20.17 -53.79
CA LEU A 305 -32.56 19.37 -53.83
C LEU A 305 -33.10 18.68 -55.12
N SER A 306 -33.39 17.36 -54.94
CA SER A 306 -34.63 16.64 -55.35
C SER A 306 -34.72 15.79 -56.64
N ARG A 307 -35.09 14.51 -56.41
CA ARG A 307 -36.11 13.67 -57.13
C ARG A 307 -35.81 13.17 -58.57
N SER A 308 -36.53 12.18 -59.13
CA SER A 308 -37.02 10.86 -58.63
C SER A 308 -37.81 10.12 -59.73
N THR A 309 -37.49 8.87 -60.07
CA THR A 309 -38.39 7.99 -60.86
C THR A 309 -38.10 6.49 -60.60
N SER A 310 -39.04 5.61 -60.95
CA SER A 310 -39.12 4.22 -60.44
C SER A 310 -39.97 3.28 -61.31
N GLN A 311 -39.47 2.10 -61.68
CA GLN A 311 -40.19 0.92 -62.21
C GLN A 311 -39.33 -0.34 -61.89
N ASN A 312 -39.79 -1.44 -61.27
CA ASN A 312 -40.95 -2.35 -61.49
C ASN A 312 -40.72 -3.38 -62.65
N SER A 313 -41.10 -4.66 -62.59
CA SER A 313 -41.56 -5.54 -61.47
C SER A 313 -41.79 -7.02 -61.89
N VAL A 314 -41.34 -7.98 -61.06
CA VAL A 314 -42.08 -9.18 -60.52
C VAL A 314 -42.89 -10.15 -61.44
N LEU A 315 -42.45 -11.45 -61.47
CA LEU A 315 -43.16 -12.76 -61.59
C LEU A 315 -44.26 -13.05 -62.66
N SER A 316 -44.28 -14.28 -63.25
CA SER A 316 -45.21 -15.40 -62.85
C SER A 316 -45.37 -16.61 -63.84
N SER A 317 -45.23 -17.84 -63.30
CA SER A 317 -46.03 -19.09 -63.49
C SER A 317 -46.32 -19.84 -64.84
N ARG A 318 -46.09 -21.17 -64.77
CA ARG A 318 -46.98 -22.33 -65.16
C ARG A 318 -47.21 -22.81 -66.63
N SER A 319 -46.43 -23.82 -67.04
CA SER A 319 -46.78 -25.26 -67.26
C SER A 319 -48.14 -25.75 -67.86
N SER A 320 -48.05 -26.88 -68.60
CA SER A 320 -49.08 -27.94 -68.89
C SER A 320 -50.17 -27.63 -69.95
N SER A 321 -50.76 -28.58 -70.73
CA SER A 321 -50.44 -29.99 -71.09
C SER A 321 -51.46 -30.53 -72.15
N GLY A 322 -51.16 -31.62 -72.89
CA GLY A 322 -52.17 -32.35 -73.69
C GLY A 322 -51.61 -33.51 -74.55
N MET A 323 -52.35 -34.62 -74.71
CA MET A 323 -51.91 -35.86 -75.42
C MET A 323 -53.04 -36.62 -76.14
N ALA A 324 -52.69 -37.36 -77.21
CA ALA A 324 -53.35 -38.58 -77.74
C ALA A 324 -52.31 -39.36 -78.61
N ASN A 325 -52.16 -40.70 -78.66
CA ASN A 325 -53.08 -41.86 -78.78
C ASN A 325 -53.66 -42.07 -80.21
N VAL A 326 -53.73 -43.26 -80.83
CA VAL A 326 -53.21 -44.65 -80.58
C VAL A 326 -53.42 -45.57 -81.83
N ALA A 327 -52.90 -46.83 -81.85
CA ALA A 327 -53.44 -48.07 -82.54
C ALA A 327 -52.74 -48.79 -83.74
N LEU A 328 -52.41 -50.08 -83.49
CA LEU A 328 -52.57 -51.38 -84.25
C LEU A 328 -52.01 -51.76 -85.67
N ILE A 329 -51.23 -52.87 -85.64
CA ILE A 329 -51.05 -54.12 -86.47
C ILE A 329 -52.22 -54.68 -87.37
N PRO A 330 -52.12 -55.82 -88.16
CA PRO A 330 -50.99 -56.76 -88.55
C PRO A 330 -51.01 -57.34 -90.04
N LEU A 331 -50.09 -58.29 -90.40
CA LEU A 331 -50.28 -59.60 -91.15
C LEU A 331 -49.37 -59.99 -92.38
N LEU A 332 -48.90 -61.27 -92.38
CA LEU A 332 -48.57 -62.25 -93.50
C LEU A 332 -47.48 -61.92 -94.56
N GLY A 333 -46.83 -62.88 -95.28
CA GLY A 333 -46.80 -64.37 -95.27
C GLY A 333 -46.06 -65.00 -96.50
N ILE A 334 -46.10 -66.35 -96.68
CA ILE A 334 -45.75 -67.20 -97.89
C ILE A 334 -44.34 -67.87 -97.95
N GLU A 335 -44.21 -68.98 -98.72
CA GLU A 335 -43.26 -70.13 -98.64
C GLU A 335 -42.57 -70.53 -100.00
N GLY A 336 -41.69 -71.55 -100.00
CA GLY A 336 -41.07 -72.25 -101.18
C GLY A 336 -39.58 -72.62 -100.95
N SER A 337 -38.98 -73.83 -101.11
CA SER A 337 -39.20 -75.10 -101.87
C SER A 337 -38.95 -75.05 -103.40
N GLU A 338 -38.30 -75.99 -104.11
CA GLU A 338 -37.53 -77.24 -103.78
C GLU A 338 -36.84 -77.85 -105.06
N ILE A 339 -36.05 -78.95 -104.97
CA ILE A 339 -35.57 -79.91 -106.07
C ILE A 339 -34.49 -79.36 -107.07
N GLY A 340 -33.57 -80.12 -107.73
CA GLY A 340 -33.07 -81.53 -107.66
C GLY A 340 -32.56 -82.12 -109.03
N SER A 341 -31.94 -83.34 -109.05
CA SER A 341 -31.38 -84.12 -110.22
C SER A 341 -30.01 -83.65 -110.78
N GLU A 342 -28.97 -84.45 -111.13
CA GLU A 342 -28.76 -85.79 -111.80
C GLU A 342 -28.96 -85.76 -113.35
N LEU A 343 -28.21 -86.46 -114.24
CA LEU A 343 -27.36 -87.70 -114.13
C LEU A 343 -26.19 -87.74 -115.20
N SER A 344 -25.54 -88.90 -115.42
CA SER A 344 -24.38 -89.22 -116.32
C SER A 344 -24.72 -89.45 -117.81
N THR A 345 -23.82 -89.74 -118.79
CA THR A 345 -23.02 -91.00 -118.97
C THR A 345 -22.07 -90.96 -120.22
N VAL A 346 -21.08 -91.89 -120.31
CA VAL A 346 -20.15 -92.23 -121.43
C VAL A 346 -20.85 -93.04 -122.60
N PRO A 347 -20.26 -93.47 -123.77
CA PRO A 347 -18.85 -93.89 -124.06
C PRO A 347 -18.23 -93.73 -125.50
N HIS A 348 -16.92 -94.09 -125.59
CA HIS A 348 -16.17 -94.83 -126.65
C HIS A 348 -15.89 -94.36 -128.12
N GLN A 349 -14.58 -94.23 -128.40
CA GLN A 349 -13.73 -94.81 -129.47
C GLN A 349 -13.82 -94.47 -131.00
N LYS A 350 -12.62 -94.09 -131.50
CA LYS A 350 -11.86 -94.58 -132.70
C LYS A 350 -11.95 -93.87 -134.07
N ASP A 351 -10.73 -93.50 -134.54
CA ASP A 351 -10.21 -93.39 -135.92
C ASP A 351 -10.91 -92.45 -136.93
N GLY A 352 -10.20 -91.91 -137.93
CA GLY A 352 -10.91 -91.39 -139.12
C GLY A 352 -10.21 -90.44 -140.11
N SER A 353 -9.60 -89.33 -139.67
CA SER A 353 -8.85 -88.33 -140.48
C SER A 353 -9.58 -87.52 -141.58
N ILE A 354 -9.13 -86.25 -141.75
CA ILE A 354 -9.27 -85.34 -142.92
C ILE A 354 -10.62 -84.59 -143.13
N GLU A 355 -10.66 -83.38 -142.56
CA GLU A 355 -10.88 -82.06 -143.19
C GLU A 355 -11.86 -81.86 -144.36
N ASP A 356 -12.79 -80.89 -144.23
CA ASP A 356 -12.70 -79.56 -144.89
C ASP A 356 -13.57 -78.51 -144.12
N PRO A 357 -13.14 -77.26 -143.86
CA PRO A 357 -13.75 -76.43 -142.80
C PRO A 357 -14.62 -75.24 -143.28
N LEU A 358 -15.87 -75.16 -142.81
CA LEU A 358 -16.69 -73.93 -142.89
C LEU A 358 -17.76 -73.77 -141.79
N TYR A 359 -17.87 -74.70 -140.83
CA TYR A 359 -18.95 -74.74 -139.84
C TYR A 359 -18.55 -74.10 -138.48
N ASP A 360 -17.29 -74.30 -138.07
CA ASP A 360 -16.82 -74.08 -136.68
C ASP A 360 -16.91 -72.61 -136.21
N GLN A 361 -16.86 -71.64 -137.13
CA GLN A 361 -16.88 -70.21 -136.78
C GLN A 361 -18.23 -69.70 -136.25
N LEU A 362 -19.34 -70.40 -136.54
CA LEU A 362 -20.67 -69.97 -136.06
C LEU A 362 -20.93 -70.43 -134.62
N GLU A 363 -20.45 -71.62 -134.26
CA GLU A 363 -20.71 -72.24 -132.96
C GLU A 363 -19.94 -71.55 -131.83
N GLN A 364 -18.71 -71.10 -132.09
CA GLN A 364 -17.90 -70.34 -131.11
C GLN A 364 -18.56 -69.02 -130.70
N ALA A 365 -19.10 -68.25 -131.65
CA ALA A 365 -19.67 -66.92 -131.38
C ALA A 365 -20.92 -66.95 -130.49
N MET A 366 -21.68 -68.05 -130.49
CA MET A 366 -22.84 -68.22 -129.61
C MET A 366 -22.42 -68.52 -128.16
N ALA A 367 -21.38 -69.33 -127.96
CA ALA A 367 -20.88 -69.67 -126.63
C ALA A 367 -20.29 -68.46 -125.88
N GLU A 368 -19.55 -67.59 -126.57
CA GLU A 368 -18.96 -66.37 -125.98
C GLU A 368 -20.04 -65.39 -125.48
N ALA A 369 -21.15 -65.28 -126.21
CA ALA A 369 -22.30 -64.44 -125.82
C ALA A 369 -23.08 -64.99 -124.61
N GLU A 370 -23.16 -66.31 -124.45
CA GLU A 370 -23.80 -66.94 -123.28
C GLU A 370 -22.94 -66.78 -122.02
N ASN A 371 -21.62 -67.01 -122.12
CA ASN A 371 -20.68 -66.79 -120.99
C ASN A 371 -20.71 -65.34 -120.49
N SER A 372 -20.62 -64.36 -121.38
CA SER A 372 -20.66 -62.93 -121.01
C SER A 372 -21.96 -62.56 -120.28
N ARG A 373 -23.08 -63.22 -120.64
CA ARG A 373 -24.39 -63.03 -120.00
C ARG A 373 -24.48 -63.71 -118.63
N PHE A 374 -23.76 -64.82 -118.43
CA PHE A 374 -23.62 -65.49 -117.14
C PHE A 374 -22.77 -64.66 -116.17
N GLU A 375 -21.58 -64.22 -116.58
CA GLU A 375 -20.66 -63.40 -115.78
C GLU A 375 -21.34 -62.12 -115.26
N ALA A 376 -22.02 -61.39 -116.14
CA ALA A 376 -22.78 -60.19 -115.77
C ALA A 376 -23.90 -60.46 -114.76
N SER A 377 -24.51 -61.66 -114.79
CA SER A 377 -25.53 -62.07 -113.81
C SER A 377 -24.93 -62.43 -112.45
N GLU A 378 -23.75 -63.05 -112.43
CA GLU A 378 -23.03 -63.37 -111.19
C GLU A 378 -22.55 -62.08 -110.50
N GLU A 379 -22.01 -61.14 -111.25
CA GLU A 379 -21.57 -59.84 -110.71
C GLU A 379 -22.74 -58.98 -110.21
N ALA A 380 -23.89 -58.99 -110.89
CA ALA A 380 -25.10 -58.35 -110.38
C ALA A 380 -25.56 -58.96 -109.03
N VAL A 381 -25.45 -60.28 -108.86
CA VAL A 381 -25.74 -60.95 -107.57
C VAL A 381 -24.68 -60.59 -106.51
N ARG A 382 -23.42 -60.41 -106.91
CA ARG A 382 -22.30 -59.97 -106.06
C ARG A 382 -22.58 -58.58 -105.48
N CYS A 383 -22.82 -57.58 -106.33
CA CYS A 383 -23.15 -56.22 -105.91
C CYS A 383 -24.44 -56.17 -105.08
N ALA A 384 -25.50 -56.88 -105.51
CA ALA A 384 -26.76 -56.93 -104.76
C ALA A 384 -26.64 -57.66 -103.41
N LYS A 385 -25.54 -58.37 -103.11
CA LYS A 385 -25.22 -58.85 -101.76
C LYS A 385 -24.50 -57.77 -100.95
N GLU A 386 -23.48 -57.15 -101.52
CA GLU A 386 -22.69 -56.10 -100.86
C GLU A 386 -23.55 -54.90 -100.46
N GLU A 387 -24.51 -54.48 -101.30
CA GLU A 387 -25.49 -53.45 -100.95
C GLU A 387 -26.35 -53.84 -99.72
N ARG A 388 -26.75 -55.10 -99.61
CA ARG A 388 -27.51 -55.61 -98.45
C ARG A 388 -26.66 -55.63 -97.19
N ASP A 389 -25.41 -56.08 -97.28
CA ASP A 389 -24.48 -56.10 -96.14
C ASP A 389 -24.15 -54.67 -95.66
N VAL A 390 -24.03 -53.70 -96.58
CA VAL A 390 -23.86 -52.26 -96.25
C VAL A 390 -25.12 -51.67 -95.61
N VAL A 391 -26.32 -51.92 -96.15
CA VAL A 391 -27.58 -51.45 -95.56
C VAL A 391 -27.81 -52.02 -94.16
N GLU A 392 -27.44 -53.28 -93.94
CA GLU A 392 -27.54 -53.93 -92.62
C GLU A 392 -26.49 -53.40 -91.63
N ALA A 393 -25.27 -53.08 -92.08
CA ALA A 393 -24.28 -52.38 -91.26
C ALA A 393 -24.78 -50.97 -90.85
N ILE A 394 -25.40 -50.22 -91.76
CA ILE A 394 -26.01 -48.91 -91.47
C ILE A 394 -27.19 -49.04 -90.48
N ARG A 395 -28.00 -50.09 -90.58
CA ARG A 395 -29.05 -50.40 -89.58
C ARG A 395 -28.46 -50.64 -88.19
N LYS A 396 -27.44 -51.49 -88.09
CA LYS A 396 -26.75 -51.79 -86.82
C LYS A 396 -26.10 -50.55 -86.21
N ALA A 397 -25.46 -49.70 -87.01
CA ALA A 397 -24.90 -48.42 -86.57
C ALA A 397 -26.00 -47.52 -85.96
N LYS A 398 -27.10 -47.27 -86.68
CA LYS A 398 -28.22 -46.44 -86.20
C LYS A 398 -28.90 -47.03 -84.96
N ALA A 399 -28.99 -48.36 -84.83
CA ALA A 399 -29.48 -49.00 -83.62
C ALA A 399 -28.55 -48.75 -82.42
N SER A 400 -27.22 -48.84 -82.61
CA SER A 400 -26.24 -48.53 -81.55
C SER A 400 -26.21 -47.06 -81.16
N GLU A 401 -26.41 -46.13 -82.10
CA GLU A 401 -26.53 -44.69 -81.86
C GLU A 401 -27.79 -44.35 -81.04
N SER A 402 -28.93 -44.99 -81.35
CA SER A 402 -30.17 -44.88 -80.58
C SER A 402 -30.01 -45.40 -79.14
N LEU A 403 -29.32 -46.53 -78.95
CA LEU A 403 -29.01 -47.07 -77.63
C LEU A 403 -28.05 -46.16 -76.84
N TYR A 404 -26.99 -45.66 -77.48
CA TYR A 404 -26.02 -44.76 -76.84
C TYR A 404 -26.65 -43.43 -76.41
N THR A 405 -27.49 -42.82 -77.26
CA THR A 405 -28.19 -41.59 -76.91
C THR A 405 -29.24 -41.79 -75.82
N GLU A 406 -29.86 -42.96 -75.72
CA GLU A 406 -30.76 -43.31 -74.63
C GLU A 406 -30.02 -43.59 -73.30
N GLU A 407 -28.89 -44.28 -73.34
CA GLU A 407 -28.07 -44.47 -72.14
C GLU A 407 -27.46 -43.15 -71.63
N SER A 408 -27.05 -42.26 -72.54
CA SER A 408 -26.57 -40.92 -72.22
C SER A 408 -27.61 -40.11 -71.44
N LYS A 409 -28.88 -40.11 -71.86
CA LYS A 409 -29.98 -39.46 -71.11
C LYS A 409 -30.14 -40.04 -69.71
N ARG A 410 -30.07 -41.37 -69.56
CA ARG A 410 -30.20 -42.05 -68.27
C ARG A 410 -29.05 -41.68 -67.33
N ARG A 411 -27.82 -41.57 -67.85
CA ARG A 411 -26.66 -41.06 -67.11
C ARG A 411 -26.89 -39.62 -66.65
N THR A 412 -27.36 -38.71 -67.51
CA THR A 412 -27.64 -37.32 -67.11
C THR A 412 -28.72 -37.20 -66.02
N VAL A 413 -29.77 -38.03 -66.05
CA VAL A 413 -30.80 -38.03 -64.98
C VAL A 413 -30.22 -38.50 -63.65
N VAL A 414 -29.45 -39.59 -63.65
CA VAL A 414 -28.79 -40.11 -62.43
C VAL A 414 -27.74 -39.13 -61.89
N GLU A 415 -27.01 -38.42 -62.75
CA GLU A 415 -26.07 -37.37 -62.36
C GLU A 415 -26.79 -36.16 -61.75
N GLU A 416 -27.95 -35.77 -62.27
CA GLU A 416 -28.80 -34.72 -61.69
C GLU A 416 -29.41 -35.11 -60.33
N GLU A 417 -29.81 -36.37 -60.14
CA GLU A 417 -30.33 -36.87 -58.85
C GLU A 417 -29.21 -36.95 -57.80
N LEU A 418 -28.06 -37.52 -58.17
CA LEU A 418 -26.86 -37.57 -57.33
C LEU A 418 -26.31 -36.17 -56.96
N ALA A 419 -26.51 -35.16 -57.82
CA ALA A 419 -26.18 -33.78 -57.49
C ALA A 419 -27.08 -33.20 -56.39
N LYS A 420 -28.39 -33.50 -56.42
CA LYS A 420 -29.38 -33.05 -55.41
C LYS A 420 -29.10 -33.72 -54.06
N GLU A 421 -28.87 -35.02 -54.03
CA GLU A 421 -28.50 -35.75 -52.79
C GLU A 421 -27.22 -35.19 -52.16
N LYS A 422 -26.21 -34.84 -52.97
CA LYS A 422 -24.97 -34.20 -52.47
C LYS A 422 -25.22 -32.81 -51.88
N GLU A 423 -26.09 -32.00 -52.50
CA GLU A 423 -26.44 -30.68 -51.97
C GLU A 423 -27.20 -30.78 -50.62
N GLU A 424 -28.05 -31.80 -50.45
CA GLU A 424 -28.73 -32.09 -49.18
C GLU A 424 -27.76 -32.62 -48.12
N LEU A 425 -26.85 -33.52 -48.47
CA LEU A 425 -25.79 -34.01 -47.57
C LEU A 425 -24.87 -32.86 -47.11
N GLU A 426 -24.53 -31.92 -48.00
CA GLU A 426 -23.71 -30.75 -47.66
C GLU A 426 -24.44 -29.77 -46.72
N LYS A 427 -25.78 -29.64 -46.83
CA LYS A 427 -26.59 -28.88 -45.86
C LYS A 427 -26.60 -29.55 -44.49
N ILE A 428 -26.85 -30.84 -44.43
CA ILE A 428 -26.87 -31.63 -43.18
C ILE A 428 -25.50 -31.56 -42.48
N ASN A 429 -24.40 -31.69 -43.22
CA ASN A 429 -23.05 -31.55 -42.66
C ASN A 429 -22.80 -30.16 -42.06
N LYS A 430 -23.27 -29.08 -42.71
CA LYS A 430 -23.15 -27.71 -42.17
C LYS A 430 -23.98 -27.48 -40.91
N GLU A 431 -25.14 -28.11 -40.80
CA GLU A 431 -25.94 -28.08 -39.57
C GLU A 431 -25.27 -28.88 -38.43
N LEU A 432 -24.67 -30.03 -38.73
CA LEU A 432 -23.89 -30.81 -37.76
C LEU A 432 -22.62 -30.07 -37.30
N GLU A 433 -21.87 -29.43 -38.20
CA GLU A 433 -20.73 -28.57 -37.83
C GLU A 433 -21.14 -27.41 -36.90
N LYS A 434 -22.30 -26.80 -37.16
CA LYS A 434 -22.87 -25.74 -36.31
C LYS A 434 -23.25 -26.26 -34.92
N ILE A 435 -23.93 -27.41 -34.86
CA ILE A 435 -24.35 -28.03 -33.58
C ILE A 435 -23.14 -28.45 -32.76
N ASN A 436 -22.12 -29.06 -33.38
CA ASN A 436 -20.88 -29.43 -32.69
C ASN A 436 -20.17 -28.20 -32.12
N LYS A 437 -20.08 -27.10 -32.88
CA LYS A 437 -19.49 -25.84 -32.40
C LYS A 437 -20.26 -25.22 -31.23
N GLU A 438 -21.59 -25.27 -31.26
CA GLU A 438 -22.44 -24.82 -30.14
C GLU A 438 -22.28 -25.72 -28.90
N GLN A 439 -22.07 -27.03 -29.09
CA GLN A 439 -21.78 -27.98 -28.02
C GLN A 439 -20.38 -27.76 -27.41
N ASP A 440 -19.36 -27.48 -28.22
CA ASP A 440 -17.99 -27.15 -27.77
C ASP A 440 -17.98 -25.85 -26.94
N GLU A 441 -18.70 -24.82 -27.39
CA GLU A 441 -18.83 -23.54 -26.66
C GLU A 441 -19.50 -23.73 -25.30
N VAL A 442 -20.64 -24.46 -25.24
CA VAL A 442 -21.32 -24.77 -23.98
C VAL A 442 -20.48 -25.66 -23.05
N MET A 443 -19.70 -26.61 -23.60
CA MET A 443 -18.81 -27.45 -22.81
C MET A 443 -17.65 -26.63 -22.20
N GLY A 444 -17.12 -25.65 -22.93
CA GLY A 444 -16.13 -24.71 -22.43
C GLY A 444 -16.65 -23.85 -21.29
N GLU A 445 -17.84 -23.26 -21.43
CA GLU A 445 -18.48 -22.48 -20.35
C GLU A 445 -18.76 -23.34 -19.10
N LEU A 446 -19.23 -24.59 -19.28
CA LEU A 446 -19.47 -25.52 -18.18
C LEU A 446 -18.18 -25.89 -17.43
N CYS A 447 -17.06 -26.09 -18.12
CA CYS A 447 -15.77 -26.35 -17.49
C CYS A 447 -15.33 -25.17 -16.61
N ILE A 448 -15.38 -23.95 -17.15
CA ILE A 448 -15.02 -22.72 -16.41
C ILE A 448 -15.91 -22.55 -15.17
N ALA A 449 -17.22 -22.78 -15.30
CA ALA A 449 -18.16 -22.73 -14.17
C ALA A 449 -17.86 -23.80 -13.11
N GLN A 450 -17.44 -24.99 -13.51
CA GLN A 450 -17.10 -26.09 -12.61
C GLN A 450 -15.75 -25.88 -11.89
N ASP A 451 -14.76 -25.33 -12.57
CA ASP A 451 -13.48 -24.92 -11.97
C ASP A 451 -13.68 -23.77 -10.96
N HIS A 452 -14.49 -22.77 -11.32
CA HIS A 452 -14.88 -21.69 -10.41
C HIS A 452 -15.63 -22.22 -9.18
N LYS A 453 -16.52 -23.20 -9.35
CA LYS A 453 -17.21 -23.87 -8.24
C LYS A 453 -16.22 -24.57 -7.31
N SER A 454 -15.30 -25.38 -7.86
CA SER A 454 -14.30 -26.10 -7.05
C SER A 454 -13.38 -25.16 -6.27
N LEU A 455 -12.98 -24.03 -6.88
CA LEU A 455 -12.19 -23.00 -6.20
C LEU A 455 -12.95 -22.37 -5.02
N LEU A 456 -14.24 -22.08 -5.17
CA LEU A 456 -15.08 -21.54 -4.11
C LEU A 456 -15.34 -22.58 -2.99
N GLU A 457 -15.59 -23.83 -3.35
CA GLU A 457 -15.75 -24.92 -2.36
C GLU A 457 -14.49 -25.08 -1.50
N LYS A 458 -13.30 -24.99 -2.10
CA LYS A 458 -12.02 -25.00 -1.37
C LYS A 458 -11.81 -23.76 -0.47
N GLN A 459 -12.19 -22.56 -0.93
CA GLN A 459 -12.11 -21.35 -0.11
C GLN A 459 -13.06 -21.39 1.10
N ILE A 460 -14.21 -22.02 0.96
CA ILE A 460 -15.15 -22.25 2.07
C ILE A 460 -14.54 -23.23 3.08
N GLU A 461 -13.94 -24.34 2.62
CA GLU A 461 -13.29 -25.31 3.51
C GLU A 461 -12.10 -24.70 4.28
N GLU A 462 -11.24 -23.91 3.61
CA GLU A 462 -10.14 -23.16 4.26
C GLU A 462 -10.65 -22.15 5.30
N SER A 463 -11.79 -21.49 5.03
CA SER A 463 -12.43 -20.57 5.98
C SER A 463 -13.02 -21.32 7.18
N ASP A 464 -13.68 -22.45 6.96
CA ASP A 464 -14.31 -23.27 8.00
C ASP A 464 -13.29 -23.94 8.93
N GLU A 465 -12.08 -24.24 8.46
CA GLU A 465 -10.97 -24.68 9.32
C GLU A 465 -10.41 -23.52 10.15
N MET A 466 -10.25 -22.33 9.56
CA MET A 466 -9.81 -21.12 10.28
C MET A 466 -10.79 -20.71 11.39
N VAL A 467 -12.11 -20.81 11.14
CA VAL A 467 -13.14 -20.54 12.17
C VAL A 467 -12.99 -21.49 13.36
N LYS A 468 -12.84 -22.80 13.13
CA LYS A 468 -12.65 -23.79 14.21
C LYS A 468 -11.37 -23.53 15.02
N GLU A 469 -10.29 -23.12 14.36
CA GLU A 469 -9.04 -22.75 15.03
C GLU A 469 -9.22 -21.51 15.92
N LEU A 470 -9.98 -20.52 15.45
CA LEU A 470 -10.33 -19.31 16.22
C LEU A 470 -11.26 -19.61 17.40
N GLU A 471 -12.28 -20.45 17.23
CA GLU A 471 -13.15 -20.91 18.32
C GLU A 471 -12.35 -21.61 19.41
N GLN A 472 -11.43 -22.52 19.05
CA GLN A 472 -10.58 -23.22 20.00
C GLN A 472 -9.63 -22.27 20.74
N LYS A 473 -9.10 -21.24 20.06
CA LYS A 473 -8.30 -20.16 20.67
C LYS A 473 -9.14 -19.32 21.65
N ILE A 474 -10.39 -18.99 21.31
CA ILE A 474 -11.32 -18.26 22.18
C ILE A 474 -11.63 -19.08 23.44
N ILE A 475 -11.94 -20.37 23.31
CA ILE A 475 -12.20 -21.27 24.44
C ILE A 475 -10.97 -21.33 25.37
N SER A 476 -9.77 -21.46 24.81
CA SER A 476 -8.51 -21.45 25.57
C SER A 476 -8.29 -20.12 26.30
N ALA A 477 -8.48 -18.98 25.63
CA ALA A 477 -8.33 -17.65 26.22
C ALA A 477 -9.35 -17.40 27.35
N VAL A 478 -10.61 -17.81 27.18
CA VAL A 478 -11.64 -17.71 28.23
C VAL A 478 -11.27 -18.56 29.44
N GLY A 479 -10.75 -19.78 29.24
CA GLY A 479 -10.26 -20.62 30.33
C GLY A 479 -9.09 -19.98 31.10
N LEU A 480 -8.14 -19.38 30.37
CA LEU A 480 -7.00 -18.66 30.96
C LEU A 480 -7.45 -17.42 31.75
N LEU A 481 -8.38 -16.63 31.22
CA LEU A 481 -8.97 -15.47 31.89
C LEU A 481 -9.74 -15.87 33.17
N GLN A 482 -10.43 -17.01 33.18
CA GLN A 482 -11.05 -17.53 34.40
C GLN A 482 -10.04 -17.93 35.47
N ASN A 483 -8.85 -18.41 35.08
CA ASN A 483 -7.79 -18.74 36.03
C ASN A 483 -7.12 -17.47 36.58
N TYR A 484 -6.76 -16.51 35.72
CA TYR A 484 -6.27 -15.20 36.19
C TYR A 484 -7.28 -14.48 37.08
N LYS A 485 -8.59 -14.58 36.81
CA LYS A 485 -9.61 -14.03 37.71
C LYS A 485 -9.57 -14.68 39.09
N LYS A 486 -9.50 -16.03 39.18
CA LYS A 486 -9.38 -16.73 40.47
C LYS A 486 -8.10 -16.36 41.23
N GLU A 487 -6.98 -16.26 40.52
CA GLU A 487 -5.68 -15.88 41.07
C GLU A 487 -5.70 -14.43 41.59
N ARG A 488 -6.21 -13.49 40.79
CA ARG A 488 -6.44 -12.10 41.19
C ARG A 488 -7.36 -12.01 42.42
N ASP A 489 -8.46 -12.75 42.43
CA ASP A 489 -9.44 -12.75 43.54
C ASP A 489 -8.87 -13.42 44.81
N HIS A 490 -7.85 -14.28 44.68
CA HIS A 490 -7.05 -14.81 45.80
C HIS A 490 -5.99 -13.79 46.27
N LEU A 491 -5.30 -13.12 45.35
CA LEU A 491 -4.33 -12.06 45.64
C LEU A 491 -4.99 -10.84 46.29
N HIS A 492 -6.22 -10.48 45.92
CA HIS A 492 -7.01 -9.47 46.64
C HIS A 492 -7.22 -9.89 48.09
N LYS A 493 -7.69 -11.12 48.37
CA LYS A 493 -7.87 -11.60 49.75
C LYS A 493 -6.57 -11.59 50.56
N GLY A 494 -5.45 -11.96 49.94
CA GLY A 494 -4.12 -11.88 50.56
C GLY A 494 -3.67 -10.44 50.82
N ARG A 495 -3.88 -9.55 49.86
CA ARG A 495 -3.62 -8.10 50.00
C ARG A 495 -4.45 -7.50 51.12
N ASP A 496 -5.75 -7.76 51.15
CA ASP A 496 -6.70 -7.15 52.09
C ASP A 496 -6.47 -7.66 53.52
N TYR A 497 -6.01 -8.91 53.67
CA TYR A 497 -5.48 -9.44 54.93
C TYR A 497 -4.20 -8.70 55.37
N ALA A 498 -3.22 -8.58 54.47
CA ALA A 498 -1.95 -7.89 54.75
C ALA A 498 -2.12 -6.38 54.98
N LEU A 499 -3.13 -5.75 54.37
CA LEU A 499 -3.49 -4.34 54.59
C LEU A 499 -4.01 -4.16 56.02
N LYS A 500 -4.90 -5.05 56.47
CA LYS A 500 -5.43 -5.05 57.83
C LYS A 500 -4.34 -5.29 58.88
N GLU A 501 -3.42 -6.21 58.61
CA GLU A 501 -2.23 -6.46 59.45
C GLU A 501 -1.30 -5.23 59.49
N ALA A 502 -1.06 -4.59 58.34
CA ALA A 502 -0.27 -3.36 58.26
C ALA A 502 -0.95 -2.14 58.92
N GLU A 503 -2.27 -2.09 58.94
CA GLU A 503 -3.05 -1.07 59.68
C GLU A 503 -2.95 -1.28 61.19
N GLU A 504 -3.05 -2.52 61.70
CA GLU A 504 -2.77 -2.82 63.11
C GLU A 504 -1.33 -2.46 63.49
N LEU A 505 -0.34 -2.81 62.64
CA LEU A 505 1.06 -2.44 62.85
C LEU A 505 1.27 -0.91 62.82
N ARG A 506 0.65 -0.17 61.89
CA ARG A 506 0.70 1.31 61.88
C ARG A 506 0.04 1.93 63.11
N ARG A 507 -1.10 1.40 63.57
CA ARG A 507 -1.75 1.86 64.79
C ARG A 507 -0.82 1.72 66.00
N ASN A 508 -0.07 0.61 66.07
CA ASN A 508 0.90 0.35 67.13
C ASN A 508 2.22 1.14 66.97
N GLN A 509 2.55 1.65 65.78
CA GLN A 509 3.73 2.50 65.54
C GLN A 509 3.46 4.02 65.65
N THR A 510 2.19 4.44 65.66
CA THR A 510 1.83 5.88 65.65
C THR A 510 2.24 6.62 66.94
N GLU A 511 2.57 5.91 68.02
CA GLU A 511 3.11 6.49 69.26
C GLU A 511 4.62 6.83 69.18
N ALA A 512 5.32 6.49 68.09
CA ALA A 512 6.76 6.72 67.95
C ALA A 512 7.14 7.46 66.64
N SER A 513 7.75 8.65 66.80
CA SER A 513 8.40 9.45 65.74
C SER A 513 7.50 10.09 64.68
N SER A 514 6.83 11.20 65.04
CA SER A 514 6.33 12.15 64.04
C SER A 514 7.43 13.13 63.58
N THR A 515 7.78 13.10 62.30
CA THR A 515 8.57 14.15 61.64
C THR A 515 8.01 14.40 60.24
N HIS A 516 6.74 14.76 60.19
CA HIS A 516 5.99 14.86 58.94
C HIS A 516 6.19 16.23 58.26
N MET A 517 6.91 16.26 57.13
CA MET A 517 6.88 17.41 56.23
C MET A 517 5.47 17.57 55.60
N PRO A 518 4.98 18.79 55.33
CA PRO A 518 3.67 18.98 54.70
C PRO A 518 3.61 18.37 53.29
N ARG A 519 2.55 17.60 53.00
CA ARG A 519 2.14 17.26 51.63
C ARG A 519 1.16 18.33 51.15
N PHE A 520 1.37 18.89 49.96
CA PHE A 520 0.48 19.92 49.38
C PHE A 520 -0.66 19.35 48.51
N PHE A 521 -0.95 18.06 48.62
CA PHE A 521 -1.98 17.34 47.85
C PHE A 521 -2.70 16.34 48.77
N SER A 522 -3.93 15.97 48.44
CA SER A 522 -4.70 14.95 49.17
C SER A 522 -4.62 13.58 48.51
N ASP A 523 -4.53 12.53 49.32
CA ASP A 523 -4.81 11.16 48.88
C ASP A 523 -6.34 10.98 48.83
N PHE A 524 -6.86 10.40 47.74
CA PHE A 524 -8.29 10.17 47.50
C PHE A 524 -8.58 8.68 47.26
N SER A 525 -9.76 8.21 47.67
CA SER A 525 -10.22 6.85 47.42
C SER A 525 -10.69 6.66 45.97
N PHE A 526 -10.65 5.43 45.46
CA PHE A 526 -11.22 5.14 44.14
C PHE A 526 -12.72 5.47 44.05
N SER A 527 -13.48 5.23 45.14
CA SER A 527 -14.92 5.49 45.18
C SER A 527 -15.28 6.98 45.04
N GLU A 528 -14.51 7.89 45.67
CA GLU A 528 -14.70 9.34 45.49
C GLU A 528 -14.48 9.78 44.05
N ILE A 529 -13.56 9.12 43.34
CA ILE A 529 -13.20 9.43 41.95
C ILE A 529 -14.25 8.86 40.99
N GLU A 530 -14.74 7.64 41.25
CA GLU A 530 -15.83 7.03 40.51
C GLU A 530 -17.11 7.88 40.61
N GLU A 531 -17.48 8.33 41.82
CA GLU A 531 -18.60 9.26 42.02
C GLU A 531 -18.37 10.61 41.33
N ALA A 532 -17.21 11.25 41.55
CA ALA A 532 -16.88 12.55 40.97
C ALA A 532 -16.87 12.56 39.43
N THR A 533 -16.61 11.41 38.80
CA THR A 533 -16.61 11.23 37.33
C THR A 533 -17.90 10.60 36.79
N HIS A 534 -18.91 10.32 37.63
CA HIS A 534 -20.13 9.59 37.30
C HIS A 534 -19.85 8.24 36.63
N HIS A 535 -19.12 7.36 37.31
CA HIS A 535 -18.69 6.04 36.82
C HIS A 535 -17.91 6.11 35.49
N PHE A 536 -17.05 7.13 35.36
CA PHE A 536 -16.23 7.38 34.17
C PHE A 536 -17.03 7.55 32.87
N ASP A 537 -18.16 8.28 32.96
CA ASP A 537 -19.07 8.56 31.83
C ASP A 537 -18.30 9.06 30.58
N PRO A 538 -18.48 8.44 29.40
CA PRO A 538 -17.81 8.86 28.17
C PRO A 538 -18.04 10.33 27.79
N SER A 539 -19.19 10.92 28.14
CA SER A 539 -19.48 12.34 27.92
C SER A 539 -18.63 13.29 28.78
N ARG A 540 -18.04 12.78 29.86
CA ARG A 540 -17.10 13.51 30.72
C ARG A 540 -15.65 13.30 30.31
N LYS A 541 -15.36 12.49 29.28
CA LYS A 541 -14.00 12.27 28.77
C LYS A 541 -13.51 13.53 28.02
N ILE A 542 -12.49 14.19 28.57
CA ILE A 542 -11.88 15.41 28.00
C ILE A 542 -10.55 15.14 27.28
N GLY A 543 -9.98 13.95 27.43
CA GLY A 543 -8.74 13.58 26.76
C GLY A 543 -8.48 12.07 26.71
N GLU A 544 -7.69 11.67 25.72
CA GLU A 544 -7.21 10.30 25.49
C GLU A 544 -5.83 10.37 24.84
N GLY A 545 -4.89 9.52 25.28
CA GLY A 545 -3.56 9.46 24.70
C GLY A 545 -2.70 8.36 25.29
N GLY A 546 -1.40 8.37 24.97
CA GLY A 546 -0.44 7.36 25.44
C GLY A 546 -0.23 7.33 26.97
N TYR A 547 -0.76 8.32 27.69
CA TYR A 547 -0.76 8.42 29.16
C TYR A 547 -2.14 8.09 29.77
N GLY A 548 -3.02 7.41 29.03
CA GLY A 548 -4.33 6.98 29.50
C GLY A 548 -5.47 7.97 29.21
N ASN A 549 -6.51 7.91 30.05
CA ASN A 549 -7.77 8.61 29.86
C ASN A 549 -7.92 9.78 30.84
N ILE A 550 -8.46 10.91 30.38
CA ILE A 550 -8.68 12.11 31.21
C ILE A 550 -10.17 12.45 31.25
N TYR A 551 -10.73 12.56 32.46
CA TYR A 551 -12.15 12.85 32.71
C TYR A 551 -12.33 14.18 33.47
N LYS A 552 -13.43 14.89 33.20
CA LYS A 552 -13.88 16.05 33.97
C LYS A 552 -14.78 15.60 35.13
N GLY A 553 -14.27 15.76 36.35
CA GLY A 553 -14.99 15.45 37.58
C GLY A 553 -15.34 16.68 38.42
N VAL A 554 -16.18 16.47 39.43
CA VAL A 554 -16.40 17.43 40.53
C VAL A 554 -16.13 16.72 41.85
N LEU A 555 -15.03 17.08 42.51
CA LEU A 555 -14.51 16.40 43.69
C LEU A 555 -14.52 17.38 44.86
N ARG A 556 -15.30 17.08 45.90
CA ARG A 556 -15.53 17.97 47.07
C ARG A 556 -15.82 19.42 46.63
N GLN A 557 -16.83 19.57 45.76
CA GLN A 557 -17.28 20.83 45.13
C GLN A 557 -16.28 21.53 44.19
N THR A 558 -15.05 21.02 44.03
CA THR A 558 -14.04 21.58 43.12
C THR A 558 -14.11 20.91 41.75
N GLN A 559 -14.06 21.68 40.65
CA GLN A 559 -13.92 21.09 39.30
C GLN A 559 -12.49 20.58 39.10
N VAL A 560 -12.35 19.32 38.68
CA VAL A 560 -11.04 18.64 38.56
C VAL A 560 -10.89 17.88 37.25
N ALA A 561 -9.64 17.76 36.78
CA ALA A 561 -9.25 16.86 35.71
C ALA A 561 -8.64 15.58 36.31
N VAL A 562 -9.24 14.43 36.01
CA VAL A 562 -8.88 13.11 36.54
C VAL A 562 -8.14 12.33 35.44
N LYS A 563 -6.82 12.22 35.54
CA LYS A 563 -5.93 11.46 34.63
C LYS A 563 -5.77 10.03 35.16
N MET A 564 -6.48 9.07 34.59
CA MET A 564 -6.29 7.65 34.86
C MET A 564 -5.20 7.08 33.96
N LEU A 565 -4.09 6.65 34.54
CA LEU A 565 -2.98 6.02 33.81
C LEU A 565 -3.32 4.53 33.54
N ASP A 566 -2.88 3.99 32.41
CA ASP A 566 -3.12 2.56 32.09
C ASP A 566 -2.30 1.65 33.01
N SER A 567 -3.00 0.90 33.87
CA SER A 567 -2.44 -0.06 34.83
C SER A 567 -1.82 -1.30 34.17
N ASN A 568 -2.14 -1.57 32.90
CA ASN A 568 -1.52 -2.65 32.11
C ASN A 568 -0.21 -2.19 31.43
N SER A 569 0.07 -0.88 31.43
CA SER A 569 1.28 -0.34 30.81
C SER A 569 2.50 -0.55 31.71
N MET A 570 3.60 -1.03 31.13
CA MET A 570 4.90 -1.18 31.82
C MET A 570 5.57 0.16 32.22
N GLN A 571 4.86 1.29 32.10
CA GLN A 571 5.39 2.64 32.33
C GLN A 571 4.51 3.46 33.29
N GLY A 572 3.18 3.26 33.29
CA GLY A 572 2.21 3.98 34.12
C GLY A 572 2.59 4.11 35.61
N PRO A 573 2.92 3.03 36.34
CA PRO A 573 3.29 3.12 37.75
C PRO A 573 4.56 3.95 38.03
N ALA A 574 5.53 3.94 37.11
CA ALA A 574 6.75 4.72 37.25
C ALA A 574 6.50 6.21 36.94
N GLU A 575 5.69 6.48 35.92
CA GLU A 575 5.31 7.84 35.51
C GLU A 575 4.38 8.49 36.53
N PHE A 576 3.45 7.73 37.12
CA PHE A 576 2.67 8.11 38.31
C PHE A 576 3.58 8.57 39.45
N GLN A 577 4.50 7.70 39.86
CA GLN A 577 5.34 7.96 41.02
C GLN A 577 6.26 9.16 40.79
N GLN A 578 6.74 9.36 39.57
CA GLN A 578 7.54 10.51 39.17
C GLN A 578 6.74 11.82 39.19
N GLU A 579 5.52 11.83 38.61
CA GLU A 579 4.65 13.00 38.56
C GLU A 579 4.19 13.43 39.96
N VAL A 580 3.81 12.49 40.83
CA VAL A 580 3.53 12.77 42.26
C VAL A 580 4.78 13.29 42.97
N ASN A 581 5.95 12.68 42.79
CA ASN A 581 7.20 13.05 43.48
C ASN A 581 7.63 14.50 43.17
N VAL A 582 7.33 15.00 41.96
CA VAL A 582 7.61 16.38 41.53
C VAL A 582 6.48 17.34 41.94
N LEU A 583 5.26 17.11 41.49
CA LEU A 583 4.16 18.07 41.66
C LEU A 583 3.62 18.17 43.09
N SER A 584 3.95 17.22 43.97
CA SER A 584 3.68 17.35 45.42
C SER A 584 4.59 18.34 46.15
N LYS A 585 5.72 18.75 45.53
CA LYS A 585 6.77 19.57 46.16
C LYS A 585 6.94 20.95 45.52
N MET A 586 6.22 21.24 44.44
CA MET A 586 6.42 22.43 43.62
C MET A 586 5.11 23.20 43.42
N ARG A 587 5.20 24.53 43.47
CA ARG A 587 4.12 25.47 43.15
C ARG A 587 4.75 26.65 42.39
N HIS A 588 4.16 27.00 41.25
CA HIS A 588 4.52 28.15 40.41
C HIS A 588 3.27 28.53 39.61
N PRO A 589 3.00 29.83 39.34
CA PRO A 589 1.76 30.25 38.66
C PRO A 589 1.50 29.54 37.32
N ASN A 590 2.57 29.20 36.59
CA ASN A 590 2.51 28.56 35.27
C ASN A 590 2.83 27.05 35.29
N LEU A 591 2.73 26.42 36.44
CA LEU A 591 2.81 24.96 36.63
C LEU A 591 1.41 24.43 36.98
N ILE A 592 1.06 23.24 36.49
CA ILE A 592 -0.23 22.61 36.85
C ILE A 592 -0.25 22.19 38.33
N THR A 593 -1.36 22.46 38.98
CA THR A 593 -1.59 22.11 40.39
C THR A 593 -2.11 20.69 40.49
N LEU A 594 -1.28 19.80 41.03
CA LEU A 594 -1.74 18.49 41.53
C LEU A 594 -2.56 18.73 42.81
N VAL A 595 -3.87 18.51 42.72
CA VAL A 595 -4.85 18.58 43.82
C VAL A 595 -4.79 17.31 44.66
N GLY A 596 -4.61 16.16 44.01
CA GLY A 596 -4.52 14.89 44.71
C GLY A 596 -4.10 13.71 43.84
N ALA A 597 -4.04 12.54 44.47
CA ALA A 597 -3.74 11.27 43.81
C ALA A 597 -4.56 10.12 44.43
N CYS A 598 -4.80 9.08 43.65
CA CYS A 598 -5.29 7.78 44.14
C CYS A 598 -4.30 6.69 43.69
N PRO A 599 -3.41 6.23 44.58
CA PRO A 599 -2.43 5.18 44.27
C PRO A 599 -3.08 3.83 43.93
N GLU A 600 -4.27 3.54 44.48
CA GLU A 600 -5.01 2.27 44.27
C GLU A 600 -5.35 2.03 42.79
N ALA A 601 -5.58 3.13 42.04
CA ALA A 601 -5.98 3.14 40.65
C ALA A 601 -5.03 3.99 39.76
N TRP A 602 -3.80 4.23 40.21
CA TRP A 602 -2.76 4.99 39.49
C TRP A 602 -3.26 6.33 38.90
N THR A 603 -4.14 7.01 39.62
CA THR A 603 -4.93 8.14 39.11
C THR A 603 -4.48 9.46 39.71
N LEU A 604 -4.34 10.48 38.87
CA LEU A 604 -3.85 11.82 39.24
C LEU A 604 -4.96 12.86 39.06
N ILE A 605 -5.12 13.75 40.05
CA ILE A 605 -6.21 14.72 40.10
C ILE A 605 -5.62 16.14 40.09
N TYR A 606 -6.00 16.92 39.07
CA TYR A 606 -5.51 18.27 38.80
C TYR A 606 -6.61 19.32 38.87
N GLU A 607 -6.20 20.58 38.94
CA GLU A 607 -7.07 21.71 38.57
C GLU A 607 -7.65 21.49 37.15
N TYR A 608 -8.95 21.74 36.97
CA TYR A 608 -9.58 21.69 35.65
C TYR A 608 -9.34 23.00 34.89
N LEU A 609 -8.89 22.89 33.64
CA LEU A 609 -8.49 24.03 32.80
C LEU A 609 -9.35 24.06 31.52
N PRO A 610 -10.36 24.95 31.44
CA PRO A 610 -11.41 24.85 30.42
C PRO A 610 -10.98 25.24 29.00
N ASN A 611 -9.91 26.01 28.81
CA ASN A 611 -9.40 26.36 27.48
C ASN A 611 -8.53 25.25 26.84
N GLY A 612 -8.44 24.07 27.46
CA GLY A 612 -7.78 22.89 26.88
C GLY A 612 -6.27 23.07 26.71
N SER A 613 -5.69 22.41 25.71
CA SER A 613 -4.26 22.54 25.41
C SER A 613 -3.96 23.60 24.35
N LEU A 614 -2.71 24.08 24.33
CA LEU A 614 -2.20 24.97 23.28
C LEU A 614 -2.24 24.30 21.89
N GLU A 615 -2.25 22.96 21.81
CA GLU A 615 -2.45 22.24 20.54
C GLU A 615 -3.90 22.42 20.02
N ASP A 616 -4.90 22.25 20.90
CA ASP A 616 -6.32 22.46 20.56
C ASP A 616 -6.57 23.92 20.13
N ARG A 617 -5.92 24.88 20.80
CA ARG A 617 -6.12 26.32 20.58
C ARG A 617 -5.29 26.90 19.43
N LEU A 618 -4.15 26.29 19.06
CA LEU A 618 -3.45 26.59 17.80
C LEU A 618 -4.13 25.96 16.58
N SER A 619 -4.86 24.86 16.75
CA SER A 619 -5.65 24.22 15.69
C SER A 619 -7.08 24.79 15.56
N CYS A 620 -7.47 25.75 16.41
CA CYS A 620 -8.82 26.33 16.49
C CYS A 620 -9.93 25.25 16.60
N LYS A 621 -9.61 24.16 17.30
CA LYS A 621 -10.49 23.00 17.51
C LYS A 621 -11.83 23.43 18.09
N ASP A 622 -12.89 22.71 17.72
CA ASP A 622 -14.28 22.97 18.13
C ASP A 622 -14.75 24.41 17.78
N ASN A 623 -14.14 25.00 16.73
CA ASN A 623 -14.31 26.39 16.28
C ASN A 623 -13.91 27.45 17.34
N SER A 624 -13.03 27.09 18.27
CA SER A 624 -12.57 28.01 19.32
C SER A 624 -11.77 29.19 18.72
N PRO A 625 -12.01 30.45 19.15
CA PRO A 625 -11.41 31.64 18.52
C PRO A 625 -9.87 31.60 18.48
N PRO A 626 -9.21 32.08 17.42
CA PRO A 626 -7.75 32.00 17.30
C PRO A 626 -7.05 32.84 18.38
N LEU A 627 -5.91 32.33 18.88
CA LEU A 627 -5.11 33.07 19.85
C LEU A 627 -4.43 34.28 19.18
N SER A 628 -4.65 35.49 19.70
CA SER A 628 -3.97 36.70 19.21
C SER A 628 -2.46 36.67 19.49
N TRP A 629 -1.69 37.45 18.71
CA TRP A 629 -0.23 37.50 18.88
C TRP A 629 0.21 37.93 20.27
N GLN A 630 -0.51 38.85 20.93
CA GLN A 630 -0.22 39.28 22.31
C GLN A 630 -0.35 38.11 23.29
N THR A 631 -1.40 37.29 23.15
CA THR A 631 -1.62 36.10 23.96
C THR A 631 -0.54 35.05 23.70
N ARG A 632 -0.07 34.91 22.45
CA ARG A 632 1.05 34.01 22.10
C ARG A 632 2.39 34.48 22.69
N ILE A 633 2.68 35.78 22.69
CA ILE A 633 3.83 36.38 23.41
C ILE A 633 3.73 36.13 24.91
N ARG A 634 2.55 36.30 25.49
CA ARG A 634 2.30 36.03 26.91
C ARG A 634 2.59 34.55 27.25
N ILE A 635 2.07 33.62 26.44
CA ILE A 635 2.29 32.18 26.59
C ILE A 635 3.78 31.81 26.46
N ALA A 636 4.48 32.36 25.47
CA ALA A 636 5.93 32.18 25.32
C ALA A 636 6.71 32.63 26.56
N THR A 637 6.33 33.77 27.14
CA THR A 637 6.99 34.34 28.33
C THR A 637 6.72 33.52 29.58
N GLU A 638 5.47 33.10 29.81
CA GLU A 638 5.07 32.28 30.95
C GLU A 638 5.68 30.87 30.91
N LEU A 639 5.73 30.28 29.72
CA LEU A 639 6.45 29.02 29.49
C LEU A 639 7.96 29.17 29.76
N CYS A 640 8.57 30.30 29.40
CA CYS A 640 9.96 30.61 29.75
C CYS A 640 10.14 30.73 31.28
N SER A 641 9.19 31.36 31.99
CA SER A 641 9.23 31.51 33.46
C SER A 641 9.24 30.17 34.19
N VAL A 642 8.31 29.26 33.85
CA VAL A 642 8.26 27.94 34.50
C VAL A 642 9.47 27.07 34.15
N LEU A 643 10.00 27.14 32.92
CA LEU A 643 11.23 26.45 32.55
C LEU A 643 12.46 26.96 33.33
N ILE A 644 12.60 28.28 33.50
CA ILE A 644 13.65 28.87 34.36
C ILE A 644 13.53 28.34 35.79
N PHE A 645 12.32 28.33 36.36
CA PHE A 645 12.05 27.80 37.70
C PHE A 645 12.43 26.30 37.84
N LEU A 646 12.02 25.46 36.89
CA LEU A 646 12.38 24.03 36.86
C LEU A 646 13.89 23.81 36.73
N HIS A 647 14.57 24.56 35.85
CA HIS A 647 16.00 24.43 35.59
C HIS A 647 16.87 25.00 36.74
N SER A 648 16.39 26.01 37.46
CA SER A 648 17.08 26.59 38.63
C SER A 648 16.76 25.91 39.97
N SER A 649 15.86 24.92 39.97
CA SER A 649 15.43 24.22 41.18
C SER A 649 16.58 23.51 41.90
N LYS A 650 16.48 23.44 43.23
CA LYS A 650 17.50 22.86 44.12
C LYS A 650 16.85 21.91 45.14
N PRO A 651 17.54 20.84 45.58
CA PRO A 651 18.91 20.45 45.19
C PRO A 651 19.03 19.88 43.76
N HIS A 652 17.93 19.46 43.15
CA HIS A 652 17.91 18.88 41.80
C HIS A 652 17.30 19.85 40.78
N SER A 653 18.00 20.09 39.67
CA SER A 653 17.41 20.74 38.48
C SER A 653 16.44 19.76 37.82
N ILE A 654 15.29 20.22 37.33
CA ILE A 654 14.29 19.36 36.70
C ILE A 654 14.22 19.65 35.20
N VAL A 655 14.43 18.64 34.38
CA VAL A 655 14.27 18.71 32.91
C VAL A 655 12.96 18.02 32.53
N HIS A 656 12.12 18.70 31.75
CA HIS A 656 10.77 18.26 31.40
C HIS A 656 10.77 17.07 30.43
N GLY A 657 11.61 17.12 29.39
CA GLY A 657 11.77 16.03 28.42
C GLY A 657 10.72 16.00 27.32
N ASP A 658 9.42 15.97 27.64
CA ASP A 658 8.33 15.99 26.64
C ASP A 658 7.60 17.34 26.54
N LEU A 659 8.37 18.41 26.36
CA LEU A 659 7.80 19.75 26.21
C LEU A 659 7.15 19.91 24.82
N LYS A 660 5.81 19.98 24.77
CA LYS A 660 4.99 20.05 23.56
C LYS A 660 3.70 20.88 23.80
N PRO A 661 3.06 21.49 22.79
CA PRO A 661 1.82 22.25 22.96
C PRO A 661 0.66 21.47 23.59
N ALA A 662 0.56 20.16 23.37
CA ALA A 662 -0.43 19.32 24.04
C ALA A 662 -0.23 19.20 25.57
N ASN A 663 0.98 19.46 26.08
CA ASN A 663 1.33 19.46 27.51
C ASN A 663 1.32 20.87 28.11
N ILE A 664 0.85 21.86 27.36
CA ILE A 664 0.72 23.25 27.79
C ILE A 664 -0.78 23.53 27.80
N LEU A 665 -1.36 23.57 29.00
CA LEU A 665 -2.79 23.82 29.19
C LEU A 665 -3.04 25.30 29.47
N LEU A 666 -4.29 25.74 29.28
CA LEU A 666 -4.70 27.13 29.40
C LEU A 666 -5.92 27.25 30.34
N ASP A 667 -5.83 28.16 31.32
CA ASP A 667 -6.95 28.48 32.21
C ASP A 667 -8.01 29.37 31.51
N GLU A 668 -9.05 29.77 32.25
CA GLU A 668 -10.14 30.65 31.77
C GLU A 668 -9.64 31.96 31.15
N ASN A 669 -8.54 32.51 31.66
CA ASN A 669 -7.93 33.77 31.23
C ASN A 669 -6.85 33.58 30.14
N PHE A 670 -6.62 32.35 29.67
CA PHE A 670 -5.49 31.91 28.85
C PHE A 670 -4.11 32.13 29.51
N VAL A 671 -4.02 32.00 30.83
CA VAL A 671 -2.75 31.87 31.55
C VAL A 671 -2.21 30.45 31.35
N THR A 672 -0.90 30.38 31.13
CA THR A 672 -0.21 29.14 30.75
C THR A 672 -0.01 28.21 31.94
N LYS A 673 -0.27 26.90 31.78
CA LYS A 673 -0.04 25.85 32.80
C LYS A 673 0.70 24.66 32.19
N LEU A 674 1.97 24.47 32.53
CA LEU A 674 2.77 23.33 32.10
C LEU A 674 2.39 22.06 32.88
N SER A 675 2.21 20.94 32.19
CA SER A 675 1.72 19.66 32.74
C SER A 675 2.47 18.44 32.15
N ASP A 676 2.15 17.24 32.66
CA ASP A 676 2.65 15.94 32.16
C ASP A 676 4.14 15.67 32.45
N PHE A 677 4.46 15.59 33.74
CA PHE A 677 5.79 15.39 34.31
C PHE A 677 6.20 13.91 34.42
N GLY A 678 5.38 12.97 33.96
CA GLY A 678 5.63 11.53 34.12
C GLY A 678 7.00 11.06 33.63
N ILE A 679 7.52 11.63 32.55
CA ILE A 679 8.86 11.27 32.00
C ILE A 679 9.99 12.27 32.32
N CYS A 680 9.76 13.26 33.18
CA CYS A 680 10.80 14.25 33.53
C CYS A 680 12.02 13.62 34.23
N ARG A 681 13.11 14.37 34.37
CA ARG A 681 14.33 13.92 35.09
C ARG A 681 14.80 14.96 36.09
N LEU A 682 15.07 14.49 37.32
CA LEU A 682 15.80 15.22 38.34
C LEU A 682 17.30 15.07 38.05
N LEU A 683 18.05 16.18 38.15
CA LEU A 683 19.49 16.25 37.87
C LEU A 683 20.25 16.73 39.11
N ASP A 684 21.07 15.85 39.68
CA ASP A 684 21.88 16.12 40.87
C ASP A 684 22.97 17.17 40.59
N HIS A 685 23.00 18.24 41.39
CA HIS A 685 24.16 19.13 41.46
C HIS A 685 25.31 18.45 42.21
N LYS A 686 26.12 17.68 41.49
CA LYS A 686 27.34 17.08 42.05
C LYS A 686 28.41 18.15 42.26
N GLU A 687 28.60 18.54 43.51
CA GLU A 687 29.68 19.40 43.97
C GLU A 687 31.04 18.85 43.48
N GLY A 688 31.81 19.67 42.76
CA GLY A 688 33.11 19.30 42.18
C GLY A 688 33.15 19.07 40.65
N SER A 689 32.01 19.02 39.95
CA SER A 689 32.03 19.00 38.47
C SER A 689 32.35 20.38 37.88
N SER A 690 33.57 20.57 37.40
CA SER A 690 34.05 21.82 36.76
C SER A 690 33.36 22.18 35.42
N ASN A 691 32.38 21.39 34.98
CA ASN A 691 31.64 21.60 33.73
C ASN A 691 30.17 21.87 34.06
N ASN A 692 29.70 23.10 33.78
CA ASN A 692 28.37 23.64 34.16
C ASN A 692 27.18 23.04 33.37
N THR A 693 27.25 21.77 32.98
CA THR A 693 26.17 21.07 32.27
C THR A 693 25.85 19.77 32.98
N THR A 694 24.87 19.83 33.90
CA THR A 694 24.28 18.64 34.51
C THR A 694 23.55 17.85 33.42
N ILE A 695 23.91 16.57 33.27
CA ILE A 695 23.46 15.69 32.18
C ILE A 695 23.00 14.36 32.76
N CYS A 696 21.84 13.87 32.32
CA CYS A 696 21.36 12.52 32.60
C CYS A 696 21.48 11.67 31.32
N ARG A 697 22.07 10.47 31.42
CA ARG A 697 21.96 9.46 30.36
C ARG A 697 20.70 8.64 30.58
N THR A 698 19.76 8.71 29.63
CA THR A 698 18.46 8.03 29.68
C THR A 698 18.00 7.73 28.25
N ASP A 699 17.22 6.68 28.04
CA ASP A 699 16.68 6.38 26.72
C ASP A 699 15.78 7.54 26.22
N PRO A 700 15.92 7.96 24.94
CA PRO A 700 15.05 8.98 24.35
C PRO A 700 13.56 8.60 24.40
N LYS A 701 12.85 9.17 25.37
CA LYS A 701 11.40 9.17 25.51
C LYS A 701 10.86 10.58 25.28
N GLY A 702 9.69 10.68 24.66
CA GLY A 702 9.01 11.94 24.38
C GLY A 702 8.50 12.01 22.94
N THR A 703 8.05 13.19 22.53
CA THR A 703 7.41 13.42 21.24
C THR A 703 8.43 13.86 20.20
N PHE A 704 8.78 12.92 19.32
CA PHE A 704 9.93 12.98 18.41
C PHE A 704 10.08 14.27 17.60
N VAL A 705 8.99 14.90 17.12
CA VAL A 705 9.03 16.19 16.40
C VAL A 705 9.46 17.40 17.25
N TYR A 706 9.47 17.27 18.59
CA TYR A 706 9.97 18.30 19.53
C TYR A 706 11.30 17.91 20.18
N MET A 707 11.69 16.63 20.18
CA MET A 707 12.87 16.16 20.91
C MET A 707 14.19 16.74 20.36
N ASP A 708 15.07 17.12 21.28
CA ASP A 708 16.43 17.57 21.01
C ASP A 708 17.23 16.53 20.18
N PRO A 709 17.70 16.86 18.96
CA PRO A 709 18.40 15.91 18.10
C PRO A 709 19.77 15.47 18.67
N GLU A 710 20.37 16.26 19.56
CA GLU A 710 21.57 15.85 20.29
C GLU A 710 21.22 14.83 21.37
N PHE A 711 20.15 15.05 22.13
CA PHE A 711 19.62 14.05 23.09
C PHE A 711 19.24 12.73 22.40
N VAL A 712 18.49 12.78 21.29
CA VAL A 712 18.07 11.56 20.56
C VAL A 712 19.26 10.79 19.99
N SER A 713 20.37 11.46 19.65
CA SER A 713 21.58 10.82 19.12
C SER A 713 22.59 10.35 20.18
N THR A 714 22.58 10.94 21.38
CA THR A 714 23.56 10.64 22.46
C THR A 714 22.97 9.93 23.68
N GLY A 715 21.65 10.00 23.88
CA GLY A 715 20.98 9.64 25.14
C GLY A 715 21.20 10.64 26.28
N GLU A 716 21.89 11.76 26.05
CA GLU A 716 22.26 12.74 27.07
C GLU A 716 21.22 13.86 27.16
N LEU A 717 20.27 13.73 28.09
CA LEU A 717 19.26 14.74 28.42
C LEU A 717 19.88 15.85 29.29
N SER A 718 19.49 17.10 29.03
CA SER A 718 19.98 18.28 29.75
C SER A 718 18.95 19.42 29.72
N PRO A 719 19.07 20.48 30.56
CA PRO A 719 18.19 21.65 30.50
C PRO A 719 18.14 22.29 29.09
N LYS A 720 19.26 22.28 28.36
CA LYS A 720 19.36 22.74 26.96
C LYS A 720 18.55 21.89 25.97
N SER A 721 18.03 20.75 26.38
CA SER A 721 17.13 19.90 25.57
C SER A 721 15.69 20.44 25.62
N ASP A 722 15.19 20.87 26.77
CA ASP A 722 13.91 21.61 26.86
C ASP A 722 13.98 22.94 26.09
N VAL A 723 15.15 23.62 26.08
CA VAL A 723 15.36 24.84 25.27
C VAL A 723 15.16 24.59 23.78
N TYR A 724 15.55 23.42 23.26
CA TYR A 724 15.30 23.06 21.86
C TYR A 724 13.81 22.92 21.58
N SER A 725 13.09 22.15 22.41
CA SER A 725 11.64 21.94 22.32
C SER A 725 10.88 23.27 22.44
N PHE A 726 11.29 24.14 23.36
CA PHE A 726 10.78 25.50 23.53
C PHE A 726 10.95 26.33 22.26
N GLY A 727 12.12 26.27 21.61
CA GLY A 727 12.34 26.89 20.31
C GLY A 727 11.34 26.44 19.24
N ILE A 728 11.06 25.14 19.14
CA ILE A 728 10.06 24.60 18.21
C ILE A 728 8.67 25.16 18.52
N ILE A 729 8.31 25.28 19.81
CA ILE A 729 7.04 25.86 20.26
C ILE A 729 6.93 27.34 19.88
N LEU A 730 8.01 28.14 20.03
CA LEU A 730 8.02 29.54 19.56
C LEU A 730 7.78 29.66 18.05
N LEU A 731 8.40 28.79 17.23
CA LEU A 731 8.15 28.76 15.78
C LEU A 731 6.70 28.40 15.45
N ARG A 732 6.07 27.50 16.23
CA ARG A 732 4.64 27.17 16.09
C ARG A 732 3.73 28.32 16.52
N LEU A 733 4.06 29.04 17.60
CA LEU A 733 3.30 30.22 18.03
C LEU A 733 3.30 31.32 16.94
N LEU A 734 4.43 31.55 16.26
CA LEU A 734 4.54 32.51 15.15
C LEU A 734 3.73 32.13 13.90
N THR A 735 3.60 30.84 13.58
CA THR A 735 3.17 30.38 12.24
C THR A 735 1.94 29.47 12.22
N ALA A 736 1.51 28.96 13.39
CA ALA A 736 0.53 27.87 13.57
C ALA A 736 0.83 26.54 12.85
N ARG A 737 1.96 26.43 12.13
CA ARG A 737 2.34 25.25 11.34
C ARG A 737 2.68 24.04 12.22
N GLN A 738 2.73 22.86 11.61
CA GLN A 738 3.22 21.64 12.26
C GLN A 738 4.72 21.76 12.61
N ALA A 739 5.16 21.06 13.64
CA ALA A 739 6.57 21.07 14.08
C ALA A 739 7.56 20.47 13.04
N LEU A 740 7.09 19.60 12.15
CA LEU A 740 7.94 18.93 11.17
C LEU A 740 8.42 19.91 10.08
N GLY A 741 9.73 20.14 10.01
CA GLY A 741 10.35 20.98 8.96
C GLY A 741 10.35 22.49 9.24
N ILE A 742 9.58 22.95 10.22
CA ILE A 742 9.36 24.37 10.54
C ILE A 742 10.65 25.21 10.70
N THR A 743 11.71 24.62 11.26
CA THR A 743 13.04 25.26 11.43
C THR A 743 13.76 25.54 10.11
N LYS A 744 13.40 24.84 9.03
CA LYS A 744 13.91 25.10 7.68
C LYS A 744 13.06 26.15 6.97
N GLU A 745 11.74 26.09 7.12
CA GLU A 745 10.82 27.07 6.52
C GLU A 745 11.06 28.48 7.07
N VAL A 746 11.13 28.64 8.40
CA VAL A 746 11.36 29.95 9.03
C VAL A 746 12.74 30.50 8.72
N ARG A 747 13.78 29.65 8.71
CA ARG A 747 15.14 30.08 8.32
C ARG A 747 15.17 30.53 6.85
N TYR A 748 14.59 29.77 5.93
CA TYR A 748 14.48 30.17 4.52
C TYR A 748 13.68 31.47 4.33
N ALA A 749 12.60 31.66 5.08
CA ALA A 749 11.79 32.87 5.00
C ALA A 749 12.53 34.12 5.53
N LEU A 750 13.37 33.99 6.56
CA LEU A 750 14.30 35.04 6.99
C LEU A 750 15.37 35.30 5.92
N ASP A 751 16.04 34.26 5.41
CA ASP A 751 17.08 34.34 4.36
C ASP A 751 16.57 34.97 3.04
N LYS A 752 15.24 35.06 2.86
CA LYS A 752 14.57 35.68 1.70
C LYS A 752 13.81 36.98 2.02
N GLY A 753 13.75 37.41 3.27
CA GLY A 753 12.91 38.56 3.68
C GLY A 753 11.41 38.32 3.55
N THR A 754 10.97 37.06 3.42
CA THR A 754 9.56 36.67 3.26
C THR A 754 8.92 36.17 4.55
N LEU A 755 9.48 36.50 5.73
CA LEU A 755 8.91 36.07 7.03
C LEU A 755 7.44 36.48 7.17
N LYS A 756 7.05 37.68 6.69
CA LYS A 756 5.67 38.19 6.79
C LYS A 756 4.62 37.27 6.13
N THR A 757 4.98 36.48 5.12
CA THR A 757 4.05 35.52 4.48
C THR A 757 4.04 34.14 5.15
N LEU A 758 4.84 33.95 6.21
CA LEU A 758 4.93 32.72 6.99
C LEU A 758 4.27 32.85 8.37
N LEU A 759 4.13 34.09 8.88
CA LEU A 759 3.38 34.39 10.10
C LEU A 759 1.91 33.99 9.97
N ASP A 760 1.31 33.55 11.07
CA ASP A 760 -0.10 33.16 11.11
C ASP A 760 -1.02 34.39 11.01
N PRO A 761 -1.84 34.54 9.94
CA PRO A 761 -2.77 35.65 9.82
C PRO A 761 -3.92 35.59 10.84
N LEU A 762 -4.23 34.41 11.40
CA LEU A 762 -5.27 34.26 12.43
C LEU A 762 -4.83 34.84 13.79
N ALA A 763 -3.54 35.13 13.98
CA ALA A 763 -3.03 35.82 15.16
C ALA A 763 -3.29 37.34 15.16
N GLY A 764 -3.81 37.88 14.06
CA GLY A 764 -3.89 39.32 13.80
C GLY A 764 -2.56 39.92 13.34
N ASP A 765 -2.50 41.25 13.25
CA ASP A 765 -1.32 41.99 12.77
C ASP A 765 -0.14 41.91 13.74
N TRP A 766 0.70 40.90 13.56
CA TRP A 766 2.02 40.78 14.20
C TRP A 766 2.90 42.02 13.92
N PRO A 767 3.41 42.71 14.96
CA PRO A 767 4.44 43.73 14.79
C PRO A 767 5.71 43.10 14.23
N PHE A 768 6.05 43.41 12.97
CA PHE A 768 7.07 42.68 12.21
C PHE A 768 8.41 42.55 12.94
N VAL A 769 8.90 43.64 13.55
CA VAL A 769 10.16 43.66 14.32
C VAL A 769 10.14 42.67 15.50
N GLN A 770 8.99 42.51 16.17
CA GLN A 770 8.85 41.57 17.27
C GLN A 770 8.77 40.13 16.75
N ALA A 771 8.04 39.89 15.67
CA ALA A 771 7.94 38.58 15.03
C ALA A 771 9.29 38.10 14.47
N GLU A 772 10.08 39.00 13.88
CA GLU A 772 11.43 38.75 13.37
C GLU A 772 12.42 38.47 14.51
N MET A 773 12.42 39.29 15.57
CA MET A 773 13.23 39.07 16.77
C MET A 773 12.88 37.75 17.47
N LEU A 774 11.59 37.39 17.54
CA LEU A 774 11.15 36.11 18.09
C LEU A 774 11.55 34.93 17.19
N ALA A 775 11.45 35.06 15.86
CA ALA A 775 11.85 34.04 14.91
C ALA A 775 13.36 33.75 15.00
N HIS A 776 14.20 34.79 15.11
CA HIS A 776 15.63 34.64 15.34
C HIS A 776 15.94 33.97 16.69
N MET A 777 15.30 34.38 17.78
CA MET A 777 15.50 33.75 19.08
C MET A 777 15.06 32.27 19.08
N ALA A 778 13.92 31.97 18.48
CA ALA A 778 13.41 30.61 18.32
C ALA A 778 14.35 29.71 17.51
N LEU A 779 14.93 30.21 16.41
CA LEU A 779 15.94 29.47 15.64
C LEU A 779 17.24 29.27 16.43
N ARG A 780 17.67 30.22 17.27
CA ARG A 780 18.81 30.02 18.19
C ARG A 780 18.52 28.93 19.23
N CYS A 781 17.31 28.88 19.77
CA CYS A 781 16.86 27.78 20.63
C CYS A 781 16.90 26.41 19.90
N CYS A 782 16.53 26.38 18.62
CA CYS A 782 16.58 25.19 17.77
C CYS A 782 17.97 24.84 17.19
N GLU A 783 19.07 25.38 17.72
CA GLU A 783 20.41 25.04 17.21
C GLU A 783 20.81 23.58 17.48
N MET A 784 21.50 22.96 16.53
CA MET A 784 21.78 21.52 16.55
C MET A 784 22.73 21.10 17.67
N ASN A 785 23.67 21.98 18.03
CA ASN A 785 24.63 21.79 19.12
C ASN A 785 24.12 22.51 20.38
N ARG A 786 23.93 21.79 21.49
CA ARG A 786 23.39 22.32 22.74
C ARG A 786 24.18 23.50 23.32
N LYS A 787 25.47 23.64 22.96
CA LYS A 787 26.35 24.75 23.39
C LYS A 787 26.05 26.07 22.67
N ASN A 788 25.41 26.02 21.49
CA ASN A 788 25.05 27.21 20.72
C ASN A 788 23.67 27.77 21.12
N ARG A 789 22.84 26.97 21.81
CA ARG A 789 21.50 27.36 22.26
C ARG A 789 21.59 28.39 23.38
N PRO A 790 20.74 29.43 23.39
CA PRO A 790 20.78 30.50 24.36
C PRO A 790 20.45 30.00 25.78
N ASP A 791 20.84 30.76 26.79
CA ASP A 791 20.35 30.57 28.16
C ASP A 791 18.97 31.21 28.38
N LEU A 792 18.09 30.53 29.13
CA LEU A 792 16.71 31.00 29.31
C LEU A 792 16.63 32.29 30.11
N ALA A 793 17.35 32.39 31.23
CA ALA A 793 17.23 33.52 32.15
C ALA A 793 18.02 34.75 31.69
N SER A 794 19.22 34.55 31.13
CA SER A 794 20.12 35.65 30.74
C SER A 794 19.94 36.13 29.30
N GLU A 795 19.41 35.33 28.38
CA GLU A 795 19.23 35.72 26.96
C GLU A 795 17.76 35.68 26.50
N VAL A 796 17.05 34.57 26.71
CA VAL A 796 15.69 34.40 26.15
C VAL A 796 14.68 35.30 26.88
N TRP A 797 14.70 35.30 28.22
CA TRP A 797 13.86 36.15 29.05
C TRP A 797 14.01 37.63 28.70
N ARG A 798 15.25 38.09 28.47
CA ARG A 798 15.57 39.47 28.07
C ARG A 798 14.97 39.93 26.75
N VAL A 799 14.47 39.01 25.92
CA VAL A 799 13.71 39.32 24.71
C VAL A 799 12.20 39.22 24.96
N LEU A 800 11.74 38.21 25.70
CA LEU A 800 10.31 37.95 25.92
C LEU A 800 9.66 38.91 26.93
N GLU A 801 10.34 39.26 28.01
CA GLU A 801 9.83 40.17 29.06
C GLU A 801 9.49 41.56 28.48
N PRO A 802 10.39 42.24 27.72
CA PRO A 802 10.04 43.49 27.04
C PRO A 802 8.93 43.36 25.99
N MET A 803 8.85 42.22 25.28
CA MET A 803 7.73 41.96 24.36
C MET A 803 6.41 41.91 25.13
N LYS A 804 6.31 41.11 26.21
CA LYS A 804 5.09 41.00 27.05
C LYS A 804 4.69 42.36 27.65
N ALA A 805 5.65 43.17 28.09
CA ALA A 805 5.38 44.51 28.59
C ALA A 805 4.83 45.46 27.50
N SER A 806 5.36 45.39 26.27
CA SER A 806 4.92 46.24 25.15
C SER A 806 3.49 45.96 24.67
N CYS A 807 2.91 44.81 25.01
CA CYS A 807 1.50 44.49 24.75
C CYS A 807 0.52 45.29 25.65
N GLY A 808 1.02 45.99 26.68
CA GLY A 808 0.27 46.31 27.89
C GLY A 808 -0.47 47.65 27.97
N THR A 809 -0.60 48.45 26.91
CA THR A 809 -1.12 49.84 27.03
C THR A 809 -2.22 50.25 26.05
N SER A 810 -2.70 49.41 25.12
CA SER A 810 -3.53 49.91 23.99
C SER A 810 -4.77 49.10 23.58
N SER A 811 -5.12 47.99 24.24
CA SER A 811 -6.21 47.10 23.73
C SER A 811 -6.98 46.27 24.79
N PHE A 812 -7.25 46.82 25.98
CA PHE A 812 -8.06 46.12 27.00
C PHE A 812 -9.27 46.90 27.54
N SER A 813 -9.49 48.15 27.12
CA SER A 813 -10.56 49.02 27.63
C SER A 813 -11.88 48.93 26.85
N GLN A 814 -12.16 47.80 26.16
CA GLN A 814 -13.34 47.71 25.29
C GLN A 814 -13.89 46.28 25.05
N LEU A 815 -14.07 45.47 26.10
CA LEU A 815 -15.25 44.59 26.29
C LEU A 815 -15.18 43.92 27.67
N GLY A 816 -15.84 44.52 28.66
CA GLY A 816 -15.83 44.08 30.06
C GLY A 816 -16.11 45.28 30.97
N SER A 817 -16.81 45.07 32.08
CA SER A 817 -17.13 46.12 33.06
C SER A 817 -15.91 46.56 33.86
N GLU A 818 -16.00 47.75 34.47
CA GLU A 818 -15.05 48.20 35.49
C GLU A 818 -15.16 47.30 36.73
N GLU A 819 -14.35 46.24 36.78
CA GLU A 819 -14.02 45.57 38.03
C GLU A 819 -12.60 45.96 38.43
N HIS A 820 -12.49 46.58 39.60
CA HIS A 820 -11.21 46.88 40.22
C HIS A 820 -10.41 45.57 40.42
N PHE A 821 -9.08 45.66 40.40
CA PHE A 821 -8.21 44.62 40.96
C PHE A 821 -8.38 44.56 42.50
N GLN A 822 -9.54 44.11 42.96
CA GLN A 822 -9.73 43.75 44.35
C GLN A 822 -9.04 42.41 44.61
N PRO A 823 -8.20 42.32 45.65
CA PRO A 823 -7.63 41.04 46.06
C PRO A 823 -8.77 40.11 46.50
N PRO A 824 -8.67 38.78 46.24
CA PRO A 824 -9.68 37.81 46.66
C PRO A 824 -10.11 38.01 48.12
N SER A 825 -11.41 37.95 48.38
CA SER A 825 -12.01 38.37 49.66
C SER A 825 -11.45 37.67 50.90
N TYR A 826 -10.89 36.46 50.75
CA TYR A 826 -10.20 35.74 51.83
C TYR A 826 -8.83 36.31 52.24
N PHE A 827 -8.29 37.29 51.50
CA PHE A 827 -7.12 38.09 51.89
C PHE A 827 -7.51 39.39 52.61
N THR A 828 -8.78 39.78 52.55
CA THR A 828 -9.30 41.03 53.10
C THR A 828 -9.84 40.81 54.51
N CYS A 829 -9.48 41.67 55.46
CA CYS A 829 -9.96 41.60 56.84
C CYS A 829 -11.45 41.93 56.88
N PRO A 830 -12.32 41.09 57.49
CA PRO A 830 -13.75 41.40 57.58
C PRO A 830 -14.09 42.66 58.40
N ILE A 831 -13.22 43.06 59.33
CA ILE A 831 -13.45 44.23 60.21
C ILE A 831 -12.99 45.52 59.53
N PHE A 832 -11.77 45.53 58.96
CA PHE A 832 -11.17 46.73 58.34
C PHE A 832 -11.48 46.89 56.84
N GLN A 833 -11.92 45.83 56.15
CA GLN A 833 -12.11 45.80 54.70
C GLN A 833 -10.82 46.12 53.88
N GLU A 834 -9.65 46.00 54.50
CA GLU A 834 -8.32 46.09 53.88
C GLU A 834 -7.58 44.74 53.86
N VAL A 835 -6.53 44.62 53.05
CA VAL A 835 -5.69 43.41 52.96
C VAL A 835 -4.93 43.14 54.26
N MET A 836 -5.03 41.91 54.77
CA MET A 836 -4.39 41.51 56.03
C MET A 836 -2.86 41.43 55.92
N ARG A 837 -2.17 42.19 56.77
CA ARG A 837 -0.70 42.26 56.91
C ARG A 837 -0.18 41.29 57.98
N ASP A 838 -0.98 41.03 59.03
CA ASP A 838 -0.71 39.99 60.03
C ASP A 838 -1.97 39.15 60.37
N PRO A 839 -2.48 38.36 59.41
CA PRO A 839 -3.72 37.59 59.59
C PRO A 839 -3.64 36.59 60.76
N HIS A 840 -4.64 36.60 61.64
CA HIS A 840 -4.80 35.71 62.79
C HIS A 840 -6.18 35.04 62.79
N VAL A 841 -6.23 33.76 63.17
CA VAL A 841 -7.46 32.96 63.30
C VAL A 841 -8.03 33.11 64.71
N ALA A 842 -9.35 33.27 64.83
CA ALA A 842 -10.07 33.30 66.10
C ALA A 842 -10.74 31.95 66.43
N ALA A 843 -11.38 31.85 67.60
CA ALA A 843 -12.09 30.65 68.05
C ALA A 843 -13.29 30.23 67.18
N ASP A 844 -13.76 31.10 66.28
CA ASP A 844 -14.81 30.82 65.29
C ASP A 844 -14.27 30.21 63.98
N GLY A 845 -12.94 30.09 63.84
CA GLY A 845 -12.27 29.60 62.63
C GLY A 845 -12.09 30.65 61.53
N PHE A 846 -12.62 31.87 61.69
CA PHE A 846 -12.41 32.96 60.74
C PHE A 846 -11.06 33.63 60.97
N THR A 847 -10.49 34.19 59.90
CA THR A 847 -9.21 34.93 59.93
C THR A 847 -9.45 36.43 59.80
N TYR A 848 -8.76 37.20 60.63
CA TYR A 848 -8.89 38.64 60.77
C TYR A 848 -7.50 39.30 60.84
N GLU A 849 -7.40 40.62 60.64
CA GLU A 849 -6.18 41.35 60.98
C GLU A 849 -5.98 41.36 62.50
N ALA A 850 -4.73 41.19 62.95
CA ALA A 850 -4.39 41.03 64.37
C ALA A 850 -4.87 42.21 65.22
N GLU A 851 -4.60 43.44 64.77
CA GLU A 851 -4.96 44.65 65.51
C GLU A 851 -6.46 44.94 65.46
N ALA A 852 -7.14 44.57 64.37
CA ALA A 852 -8.57 44.77 64.19
C ALA A 852 -9.39 43.90 65.15
N LEU A 853 -9.10 42.59 65.20
CA LEU A 853 -9.80 41.68 66.10
C LEU A 853 -9.39 41.91 67.56
N LYS A 854 -8.13 42.25 67.82
CA LYS A 854 -7.72 42.63 69.17
C LYS A 854 -8.48 43.88 69.64
N GLY A 855 -8.60 44.91 68.81
CA GLY A 855 -9.37 46.12 69.14
C GLY A 855 -10.86 45.83 69.40
N TRP A 856 -11.45 44.86 68.70
CA TRP A 856 -12.81 44.39 68.94
C TRP A 856 -12.97 43.72 70.32
N LEU A 857 -12.06 42.82 70.68
CA LEU A 857 -12.05 42.13 71.98
C LEU A 857 -11.73 43.10 73.14
N ASP A 858 -10.71 43.95 72.98
CA ASP A 858 -10.32 44.97 73.96
C ASP A 858 -11.44 46.02 74.18
N SER A 859 -12.38 46.17 73.24
CA SER A 859 -13.59 47.00 73.39
C SER A 859 -14.71 46.33 74.22
N GLY A 860 -14.50 45.11 74.72
CA GLY A 860 -15.44 44.39 75.59
C GLY A 860 -16.45 43.50 74.85
N HIS A 861 -16.27 43.26 73.54
CA HIS A 861 -17.08 42.29 72.81
C HIS A 861 -16.52 40.87 73.00
N ASP A 862 -17.40 39.91 73.30
CA ASP A 862 -17.07 38.47 73.39
C ASP A 862 -17.68 37.64 72.25
N THR A 863 -18.21 38.30 71.21
CA THR A 863 -18.81 37.67 70.03
C THR A 863 -17.93 37.78 68.78
N SER A 864 -18.09 36.80 67.89
CA SER A 864 -17.50 36.74 66.56
C SER A 864 -17.95 37.93 65.69
N PRO A 865 -17.04 38.75 65.14
CA PRO A 865 -17.40 39.82 64.20
C PRO A 865 -18.12 39.32 62.94
N MET A 866 -17.85 38.07 62.50
CA MET A 866 -18.45 37.47 61.30
C MET A 866 -19.83 36.84 61.53
N THR A 867 -20.10 36.33 62.72
CA THR A 867 -21.31 35.51 62.97
C THR A 867 -22.16 35.97 64.16
N ASN A 868 -21.66 36.91 64.95
CA ASN A 868 -22.23 37.42 66.20
C ASN A 868 -22.55 36.35 67.27
N PHE A 869 -22.04 35.13 67.13
CA PHE A 869 -22.06 34.12 68.19
C PHE A 869 -20.90 34.34 69.17
N LYS A 870 -21.09 34.00 70.45
CA LYS A 870 -20.05 34.10 71.48
C LYS A 870 -18.85 33.20 71.15
N LEU A 871 -17.64 33.76 71.21
CA LEU A 871 -16.39 33.04 70.97
C LEU A 871 -16.08 32.07 72.12
N ALA A 872 -15.56 30.89 71.79
CA ALA A 872 -15.23 29.86 72.80
C ALA A 872 -14.00 30.25 73.66
N HIS A 873 -13.06 31.01 73.09
CA HIS A 873 -11.92 31.63 73.75
C HIS A 873 -11.49 32.89 73.01
N CYS A 874 -10.67 33.73 73.64
CA CYS A 874 -10.12 34.95 73.04
C CYS A 874 -8.71 34.75 72.43
N ASP A 875 -8.13 33.55 72.53
CA ASP A 875 -6.79 33.27 72.02
C ASP A 875 -6.74 33.37 70.49
N LEU A 876 -5.73 34.08 69.96
CA LEU A 876 -5.55 34.35 68.54
C LEU A 876 -4.37 33.54 67.97
N ILE A 877 -4.59 32.80 66.89
CA ILE A 877 -3.59 31.91 66.28
C ILE A 877 -3.02 32.55 65.00
N PRO A 878 -1.72 32.87 64.90
CA PRO A 878 -1.15 33.52 63.71
C PRO A 878 -1.29 32.66 62.44
N ASN A 879 -2.04 33.15 61.44
CA ASN A 879 -2.25 32.46 60.17
C ASN A 879 -1.06 32.69 59.21
N ARG A 880 0.08 32.09 59.56
CA ARG A 880 1.35 32.22 58.82
C ARG A 880 1.24 31.77 57.36
N ALA A 881 0.34 30.83 57.06
CA ALA A 881 0.08 30.37 55.69
C ALA A 881 -0.58 31.47 54.85
N LEU A 882 -1.67 32.08 55.35
CA LEU A 882 -2.34 33.19 54.67
C LEU A 882 -1.42 34.43 54.57
N ARG A 883 -0.65 34.73 55.63
CA ARG A 883 0.34 35.82 55.62
C ARG A 883 1.38 35.65 54.51
N SER A 884 1.89 34.42 54.34
CA SER A 884 2.85 34.07 53.28
C SER A 884 2.22 34.11 51.89
N ALA A 885 0.92 33.79 51.76
CA ALA A 885 0.19 33.88 50.50
C ALA A 885 -0.05 35.33 50.06
N ILE A 886 -0.43 36.22 50.99
CA ILE A 886 -0.60 37.66 50.74
C ILE A 886 0.74 38.30 50.36
N GLN A 887 1.80 38.02 51.12
CA GLN A 887 3.17 38.47 50.83
C GLN A 887 3.80 37.81 49.59
N GLY A 888 3.11 36.88 48.93
CA GLY A 888 3.48 36.29 47.65
C GLY A 888 2.70 36.84 46.45
N GLN A 889 1.81 37.82 46.67
CA GLN A 889 1.00 38.47 45.61
C GLN A 889 1.12 40.00 45.58
N LEU A 890 1.71 40.60 46.61
CA LEU A 890 2.11 42.02 46.67
C LEU A 890 3.61 42.19 46.33
#